data_AF-A0A5F1HXT3-F1
#
_entry.id   AF-A0A5F1HXT3-F1
#
_cell.length_a   1.000
_cell.length_b   1.000
_cell.length_c   1.000
_cell.angle_alpha   90.00
_cell.angle_beta   90.00
_cell.angle_gamma   90.00
#
_symmetry.space_group_name_H-M   'P 1'
#
loop_
_entity.id
_entity.type
_entity.pdbx_description
1 polymer ?
#
loop_
_entity_poly.entity_id
_entity_poly.type
_entity_poly.pdbx_seq_one_letter_code
_entity_poly.pdbx_strand_id
1 'polypeptide(L)'
;MQSSDIWLGPALQHGWIPILNSAPDYINGYDIPLTPLAEKILSMAGVKALRTLSTGEPGWLCHIEEKHYPLLWGNNPLAQLAEGTKVRLFKRGQQLIVTPDAITQWLQKPGLLEPEENVLPFGRWRNVGRYFSASGILPPLYGLQEPEPEQRVRQLHQFLLPFEQWLSNRFAMLASLPELLSFRRSIEQPPVLWGAQWPFTTVPLVDPQAEISAPIHAEYTEELKHEAERQGKDNEHELALLDWLLGYFGRERTPRILEQASEFNLDYLQVQRGWLSEQAEIGYGGSALRIGEISAPIKRIAARLGFGAKLFTLPAPPIPEERLKDLPFYLVEHWALLPERPNEQDQNIYPVTDISDKESLQPPAEIWLTLESGKLVRGQQIDLVLDIDDRPLLVTNLVITDIDDTRAMIKSDDYISLFSNWQLIVNALTNNTLHWRVSDLWLMEKSFAYQPEEVIGDGNEAWFMFDPLPPSFHEGDSLVLLQYEVAQNRRIITFAPAFSAVITELDPLNARLLLRCSEGETFPLPSPNFVWFPHDLTRDRFSFTVSLVFNRDVIFGSESLDKNTVIRWVRQVVDEEMPCHIRCWLHWFNMEDFRYLGDIWSRWQNNGEPHGDLAYQLLSLLSLGELPPRAGGLGVMHVATATELDTYADVDFYWQESSYERMKNADVLFTPASGTAAGLAIRHIARPAELEEFSDEDANWHEAYEDDLIRYKIHYITKSQSNSALLHDEQEHNDENN
;
A
#
# COMPACT_ATOMS: atom_id res chain seq x y z
N MET A 1 -25.20 -23.22 9.32
CA MET A 1 -24.54 -22.17 8.53
C MET A 1 -25.31 -20.89 8.77
N GLN A 2 -24.73 -19.97 9.53
CA GLN A 2 -25.25 -18.62 9.75
C GLN A 2 -24.81 -17.70 8.61
N SER A 3 -25.34 -16.47 8.55
CA SER A 3 -24.90 -15.48 7.57
C SER A 3 -23.38 -15.26 7.63
N SER A 4 -22.82 -15.18 8.84
CA SER A 4 -21.37 -15.06 9.06
C SER A 4 -20.54 -16.14 8.38
N ASP A 5 -21.08 -17.35 8.25
CA ASP A 5 -20.38 -18.49 7.65
C ASP A 5 -20.44 -18.45 6.12
N ILE A 6 -21.46 -17.78 5.56
CA ILE A 6 -21.60 -17.59 4.10
C ILE A 6 -20.56 -16.57 3.64
N TRP A 7 -20.42 -15.45 4.36
CA TRP A 7 -19.56 -14.33 3.99
C TRP A 7 -18.13 -14.40 4.56
N LEU A 8 -17.63 -15.60 4.91
CA LEU A 8 -16.32 -15.83 5.57
C LEU A 8 -15.11 -15.78 4.61
N GLY A 9 -15.20 -15.10 3.46
CA GLY A 9 -14.15 -15.15 2.43
C GLY A 9 -14.15 -13.94 1.49
N PRO A 10 -13.42 -14.02 0.37
CA PRO A 10 -13.46 -12.96 -0.63
C PRO A 10 -14.86 -12.82 -1.22
N ALA A 11 -15.19 -11.62 -1.70
CA ALA A 11 -16.42 -11.37 -2.43
C ALA A 11 -16.41 -12.11 -3.77
N LEU A 12 -17.08 -13.27 -3.81
CA LEU A 12 -17.18 -14.08 -5.01
C LEU A 12 -18.28 -13.54 -5.93
N GLN A 13 -17.92 -13.30 -7.19
CA GLN A 13 -18.89 -12.90 -8.23
C GLN A 13 -19.84 -14.03 -8.62
N HIS A 14 -19.47 -15.29 -8.33
CA HIS A 14 -20.23 -16.47 -8.73
C HIS A 14 -20.32 -17.50 -7.60
N GLY A 15 -21.49 -17.56 -6.96
CA GLY A 15 -21.78 -18.53 -5.92
C GLY A 15 -20.91 -18.40 -4.66
N TRP A 16 -20.82 -19.50 -3.91
CA TRP A 16 -20.11 -19.59 -2.63
C TRP A 16 -19.26 -20.86 -2.58
N ILE A 17 -18.04 -20.77 -2.05
CA ILE A 17 -17.14 -21.92 -1.88
C ILE A 17 -16.91 -22.14 -0.37
N PRO A 18 -17.81 -22.85 0.32
CA PRO A 18 -17.72 -23.05 1.77
C PRO A 18 -16.66 -24.07 2.18
N ILE A 19 -16.21 -24.92 1.25
CA ILE A 19 -15.25 -25.99 1.48
C ILE A 19 -14.23 -25.96 0.36
N LEU A 20 -12.96 -25.75 0.71
CA LEU A 20 -11.82 -25.89 -0.20
C LEU A 20 -11.32 -27.33 -0.14
N ASN A 21 -11.04 -27.90 -1.30
CA ASN A 21 -10.29 -29.15 -1.38
C ASN A 21 -8.81 -28.87 -1.15
N SER A 22 -8.06 -29.82 -0.59
CA SER A 22 -6.61 -29.73 -0.49
C SER A 22 -6.01 -29.50 -1.88
N ALA A 23 -5.16 -28.48 -1.99
CA ALA A 23 -4.44 -28.20 -3.24
C ALA A 23 -3.45 -29.35 -3.52
N PRO A 24 -3.39 -29.87 -4.75
CA PRO A 24 -2.37 -30.84 -5.13
C PRO A 24 -0.98 -30.20 -5.16
N ASP A 25 0.05 -30.98 -4.84
CA ASP A 25 1.45 -30.56 -4.93
C ASP A 25 1.92 -30.61 -6.38
N TYR A 26 1.94 -29.45 -7.05
CA TYR A 26 2.44 -29.32 -8.41
C TYR A 26 3.97 -29.22 -8.50
N ILE A 27 4.67 -29.06 -7.37
CA ILE A 27 6.13 -28.89 -7.33
C ILE A 27 6.79 -30.27 -7.45
N ASN A 28 6.40 -31.22 -6.61
CA ASN A 28 7.02 -32.55 -6.59
C ASN A 28 6.23 -33.62 -7.36
N GLY A 29 5.09 -33.24 -7.93
CA GLY A 29 4.10 -34.20 -8.44
C GLY A 29 3.29 -34.83 -7.30
N TYR A 30 2.23 -35.56 -7.66
CA TYR A 30 1.31 -36.12 -6.68
C TYR A 30 0.62 -37.39 -7.16
N ASP A 31 0.24 -38.24 -6.21
CA ASP A 31 -0.49 -39.48 -6.50
C ASP A 31 -2.00 -39.30 -6.32
N ILE A 32 -2.76 -39.75 -7.31
CA ILE A 32 -4.22 -39.78 -7.26
C ILE A 32 -4.70 -41.19 -6.94
N PRO A 33 -5.35 -41.42 -5.78
CA PRO A 33 -6.00 -42.69 -5.49
C PRO A 33 -7.25 -42.87 -6.36
N LEU A 34 -7.31 -43.99 -7.08
CA LEU A 34 -8.42 -44.35 -7.96
C LEU A 34 -9.56 -45.07 -7.23
N THR A 35 -9.34 -45.53 -5.99
CA THR A 35 -10.35 -46.23 -5.17
C THR A 35 -11.62 -45.40 -4.98
N PRO A 36 -11.56 -44.11 -4.57
CA PRO A 36 -12.78 -43.30 -4.40
C PRO A 36 -13.55 -43.10 -5.72
N LEU A 37 -12.86 -43.08 -6.85
CA LEU A 37 -13.50 -43.01 -8.17
C LEU A 37 -14.27 -44.31 -8.47
N ALA A 38 -13.68 -45.47 -8.17
CA ALA A 38 -14.35 -46.76 -8.34
C ALA A 38 -15.62 -46.86 -7.48
N GLU A 39 -15.55 -46.40 -6.22
CA GLU A 39 -16.70 -46.34 -5.32
C GLU A 39 -17.79 -45.40 -5.84
N LYS A 40 -17.43 -44.20 -6.32
CA LYS A 40 -18.37 -43.26 -6.93
C LYS A 40 -19.04 -43.81 -8.20
N ILE A 41 -18.31 -44.56 -9.04
CA ILE A 41 -18.89 -45.18 -10.24
C ILE A 41 -19.87 -46.29 -9.85
N LEU A 42 -19.52 -47.11 -8.85
CA LEU A 42 -20.37 -48.20 -8.38
C LEU A 42 -21.65 -47.70 -7.68
N SER A 43 -21.63 -46.49 -7.10
CA SER A 43 -22.82 -45.88 -6.48
C SER A 43 -23.78 -45.24 -7.49
N MET A 44 -23.39 -45.08 -8.76
CA MET A 44 -24.26 -44.53 -9.80
C MET A 44 -25.45 -45.46 -10.10
N ALA A 45 -26.65 -44.88 -10.15
CA ALA A 45 -27.86 -45.60 -10.47
C ALA A 45 -27.77 -46.25 -11.87
N GLY A 46 -27.90 -47.57 -11.92
CA GLY A 46 -27.84 -48.35 -13.18
C GLY A 46 -26.49 -49.02 -13.44
N VAL A 47 -25.43 -48.66 -12.72
CA VAL A 47 -24.14 -49.37 -12.76
C VAL A 47 -24.20 -50.57 -11.80
N LYS A 48 -24.03 -51.79 -12.32
CA LYS A 48 -24.08 -53.02 -11.50
C LYS A 48 -22.70 -53.51 -11.05
N ALA A 49 -21.68 -53.29 -11.87
CA ALA A 49 -20.33 -53.75 -11.62
C ALA A 49 -19.35 -52.94 -12.49
N LEU A 50 -18.19 -52.66 -11.91
CA LEU A 50 -17.02 -52.15 -12.62
C LEU A 50 -16.10 -53.33 -12.94
N ARG A 51 -15.81 -53.57 -14.23
CA ARG A 51 -14.97 -54.71 -14.65
C ARG A 51 -13.49 -54.38 -14.63
N THR A 52 -13.13 -53.21 -15.11
CA THR A 52 -11.74 -52.77 -15.30
C THR A 52 -11.67 -51.26 -15.14
N LEU A 53 -10.69 -50.80 -14.37
CA LEU A 53 -10.26 -49.41 -14.30
C LEU A 53 -8.73 -49.43 -14.36
N SER A 54 -8.13 -48.70 -15.31
CA SER A 54 -6.68 -48.62 -15.48
C SER A 54 -6.32 -47.33 -16.18
N THR A 55 -5.17 -46.76 -15.80
CA THR A 55 -4.56 -45.56 -16.38
C THR A 55 -3.41 -45.90 -17.34
N GLY A 56 -3.18 -47.18 -17.63
CA GLY A 56 -2.02 -47.67 -18.38
C GLY A 56 -0.94 -48.28 -17.48
N GLU A 57 -0.92 -47.89 -16.21
CA GLU A 57 -0.04 -48.44 -15.18
C GLU A 57 -0.77 -49.46 -14.28
N PRO A 58 -0.05 -50.45 -13.73
CA PRO A 58 -0.63 -51.42 -12.80
C PRO A 58 -0.79 -50.80 -11.41
N GLY A 59 -2.03 -50.69 -10.92
CA GLY A 59 -2.29 -50.26 -9.53
C GLY A 59 -3.59 -49.48 -9.34
N TRP A 60 -3.81 -49.02 -8.11
CA TRP A 60 -4.91 -48.12 -7.73
C TRP A 60 -4.44 -46.68 -7.48
N LEU A 61 -3.17 -46.40 -7.77
CA LEU A 61 -2.56 -45.08 -7.68
C LEU A 61 -2.15 -44.66 -9.09
N CYS A 62 -2.38 -43.41 -9.42
CA CYS A 62 -1.92 -42.79 -10.65
C CYS A 62 -0.99 -41.64 -10.26
N HIS A 63 0.29 -41.76 -10.59
CA HIS A 63 1.25 -40.68 -10.37
C HIS A 63 1.07 -39.59 -11.43
N ILE A 64 1.10 -38.34 -11.01
CA ILE A 64 1.12 -37.16 -11.88
C ILE A 64 2.47 -36.48 -11.69
N GLU A 65 3.19 -36.31 -12.80
CA GLU A 65 4.50 -35.65 -12.82
C GLU A 65 4.40 -34.17 -12.39
N GLU A 66 5.53 -33.62 -11.97
CA GLU A 66 5.67 -32.19 -11.63
C GLU A 66 5.12 -31.29 -12.74
N LYS A 67 4.52 -30.14 -12.35
CA LYS A 67 3.93 -29.14 -13.27
C LYS A 67 2.83 -29.65 -14.21
N HIS A 68 2.31 -30.85 -13.99
CA HIS A 68 1.21 -31.41 -14.79
C HIS A 68 -0.09 -31.53 -13.98
N TYR A 69 -1.21 -31.53 -14.70
CA TYR A 69 -2.52 -31.87 -14.15
C TYR A 69 -3.21 -32.90 -15.05
N PRO A 70 -4.05 -33.79 -14.49
CA PRO A 70 -4.71 -34.84 -15.25
C PRO A 70 -5.81 -34.26 -16.14
N LEU A 71 -5.70 -34.49 -17.46
CA LEU A 71 -6.79 -34.23 -18.41
C LEU A 71 -7.46 -35.55 -18.81
N LEU A 72 -8.67 -35.81 -18.29
CA LEU A 72 -9.41 -37.01 -18.64
C LEU A 72 -9.95 -36.96 -20.07
N TRP A 73 -9.66 -38.00 -20.86
CA TRP A 73 -10.17 -38.21 -22.23
C TRP A 73 -9.76 -37.16 -23.28
N GLY A 74 -8.77 -36.31 -22.99
CA GLY A 74 -8.15 -35.38 -23.94
C GLY A 74 -9.07 -34.25 -24.43
N ASN A 75 -8.71 -33.64 -25.56
CA ASN A 75 -9.34 -32.41 -26.06
C ASN A 75 -10.81 -32.57 -26.49
N ASN A 76 -11.26 -33.79 -26.80
CA ASN A 76 -12.64 -34.07 -27.18
C ASN A 76 -13.19 -35.29 -26.40
N PRO A 77 -13.59 -35.08 -25.13
CA PRO A 77 -14.04 -36.18 -24.28
C PRO A 77 -15.33 -36.82 -24.81
N LEU A 78 -16.24 -36.04 -25.41
CA LEU A 78 -17.51 -36.55 -25.94
C LEU A 78 -17.30 -37.53 -27.11
N ALA A 79 -16.37 -37.23 -28.02
CA ALA A 79 -16.03 -38.16 -29.10
C ALA A 79 -15.42 -39.45 -28.56
N GLN A 80 -14.48 -39.37 -27.60
CA GLN A 80 -13.86 -40.56 -27.01
C GLN A 80 -14.83 -41.43 -26.22
N LEU A 81 -15.81 -40.82 -25.54
CA LEU A 81 -16.88 -41.54 -24.86
C LEU A 81 -17.85 -42.20 -25.85
N ALA A 82 -18.16 -41.52 -26.96
CA ALA A 82 -19.06 -42.03 -28.00
C ALA A 82 -18.47 -43.20 -28.79
N GLU A 83 -17.15 -43.17 -29.08
CA GLU A 83 -16.43 -44.27 -29.74
C GLU A 83 -16.49 -45.58 -28.96
N GLY A 84 -16.65 -45.51 -27.63
CA GLY A 84 -16.74 -46.68 -26.77
C GLY A 84 -15.44 -47.49 -26.69
N THR A 85 -14.29 -46.89 -26.99
CA THR A 85 -12.98 -47.56 -26.97
C THR A 85 -12.34 -47.52 -25.58
N LYS A 86 -12.29 -46.32 -24.98
CA LYS A 86 -11.75 -46.04 -23.64
C LYS A 86 -12.75 -46.29 -22.51
N VAL A 87 -14.03 -45.94 -22.71
CA VAL A 87 -15.11 -46.25 -21.76
C VAL A 87 -16.09 -47.21 -22.42
N ARG A 88 -16.16 -48.45 -21.89
CA ARG A 88 -17.01 -49.52 -22.45
C ARG A 88 -18.18 -49.82 -21.53
N LEU A 89 -19.39 -49.48 -21.97
CA LEU A 89 -20.62 -49.76 -21.25
C LEU A 89 -21.27 -51.02 -21.78
N PHE A 90 -21.73 -51.91 -20.89
CA PHE A 90 -22.36 -53.17 -21.27
C PHE A 90 -23.76 -53.31 -20.65
N LYS A 91 -24.73 -53.72 -21.47
CA LYS A 91 -26.06 -54.12 -21.01
C LYS A 91 -26.36 -55.53 -21.50
N ARG A 92 -26.60 -56.46 -20.56
CA ARG A 92 -26.85 -57.89 -20.87
C ARG A 92 -25.78 -58.52 -21.79
N GLY A 93 -24.52 -58.10 -21.64
CA GLY A 93 -23.39 -58.63 -22.42
C GLY A 93 -23.16 -57.94 -23.78
N GLN A 94 -24.04 -57.05 -24.23
CA GLN A 94 -23.83 -56.24 -25.42
C GLN A 94 -23.22 -54.89 -25.07
N GLN A 95 -22.20 -54.47 -25.84
CA GLN A 95 -21.63 -53.14 -25.72
C GLN A 95 -22.62 -52.10 -26.22
N LEU A 96 -22.82 -51.05 -25.44
CA LEU A 96 -23.60 -49.88 -25.82
C LEU A 96 -22.67 -48.84 -26.44
N ILE A 97 -23.08 -48.30 -27.58
CA ILE A 97 -22.43 -47.19 -28.28
C ILE A 97 -23.46 -46.04 -28.31
N VAL A 98 -23.03 -44.84 -27.97
CA VAL A 98 -23.89 -43.65 -27.84
C VAL A 98 -23.32 -42.55 -28.71
N THR A 99 -24.18 -41.70 -29.29
CA THR A 99 -23.73 -40.55 -30.07
C THR A 99 -23.35 -39.37 -29.14
N PRO A 100 -22.42 -38.48 -29.56
CA PRO A 100 -22.09 -37.29 -28.77
C PRO A 100 -23.31 -36.43 -28.42
N ASP A 101 -24.23 -36.24 -29.36
CA ASP A 101 -25.44 -35.43 -29.15
C ASP A 101 -26.36 -36.03 -28.07
N ALA A 102 -26.47 -37.36 -28.02
CA ALA A 102 -27.25 -38.04 -27.00
C ALA A 102 -26.60 -37.87 -25.61
N ILE A 103 -25.26 -37.83 -25.52
CA ILE A 103 -24.57 -37.54 -24.25
C ILE A 103 -24.86 -36.10 -23.82
N THR A 104 -24.75 -35.14 -24.73
CA THR A 104 -24.99 -33.71 -24.44
C THR A 104 -26.41 -33.43 -23.98
N GLN A 105 -27.42 -34.09 -24.58
CA GLN A 105 -28.82 -33.93 -24.16
C GLN A 105 -29.07 -34.37 -22.70
N TRP A 106 -28.28 -35.31 -22.19
CA TRP A 106 -28.37 -35.79 -20.81
C TRP A 106 -27.46 -35.03 -19.85
N LEU A 107 -26.47 -34.29 -20.35
CA LEU A 107 -25.56 -33.48 -19.53
C LEU A 107 -26.25 -32.16 -19.16
N GLN A 108 -26.81 -32.08 -17.95
CA GLN A 108 -27.36 -30.82 -17.44
C GLN A 108 -26.20 -29.88 -17.08
N LYS A 109 -25.99 -28.83 -17.89
CA LYS A 109 -25.07 -27.75 -17.54
C LYS A 109 -25.78 -26.80 -16.57
N PRO A 110 -25.33 -26.65 -15.31
CA PRO A 110 -25.90 -25.66 -14.42
C PRO A 110 -25.68 -24.27 -15.02
N GLY A 111 -26.66 -23.38 -14.83
CA GLY A 111 -26.53 -21.98 -15.21
C GLY A 111 -25.47 -21.28 -14.36
N LEU A 112 -24.91 -20.20 -14.88
CA LEU A 112 -24.05 -19.31 -14.09
C LEU A 112 -24.91 -18.66 -13.01
N LEU A 113 -24.49 -18.75 -11.75
CA LEU A 113 -25.17 -18.12 -10.63
C LEU A 113 -24.49 -16.79 -10.33
N GLU A 114 -25.25 -15.71 -10.40
CA GLU A 114 -24.83 -14.37 -9.98
C GLU A 114 -25.54 -14.07 -8.64
N PRO A 115 -24.79 -13.80 -7.56
CA PRO A 115 -25.40 -13.44 -6.28
C PRO A 115 -26.08 -12.07 -6.40
N GLU A 116 -27.30 -11.96 -5.88
CA GLU A 116 -28.02 -10.68 -5.81
C GLU A 116 -27.43 -9.79 -4.71
N GLU A 117 -27.32 -8.49 -4.98
CA GLU A 117 -26.96 -7.50 -3.96
C GLU A 117 -28.07 -7.40 -2.91
N ASN A 118 -27.75 -7.74 -1.66
CA ASN A 118 -28.69 -7.62 -0.54
C ASN A 118 -28.78 -6.18 -0.05
N VAL A 119 -29.61 -5.36 -0.71
CA VAL A 119 -29.90 -3.98 -0.28
C VAL A 119 -31.20 -3.94 0.52
N LEU A 120 -31.19 -3.25 1.67
CA LEU A 120 -32.41 -2.98 2.42
C LEU A 120 -33.31 -2.00 1.64
N PRO A 121 -34.59 -2.32 1.41
CA PRO A 121 -35.48 -1.44 0.65
C PRO A 121 -35.81 -0.16 1.43
N PHE A 122 -36.05 0.93 0.70
CA PHE A 122 -36.51 2.18 1.31
C PHE A 122 -37.87 2.00 2.00
N GLY A 123 -38.00 2.58 3.19
CA GLY A 123 -39.27 2.68 3.90
C GLY A 123 -40.20 3.76 3.33
N ARG A 124 -41.41 3.87 3.89
CA ARG A 124 -42.37 4.92 3.51
C ARG A 124 -41.97 6.26 4.13
N TRP A 125 -41.66 7.25 3.29
CA TRP A 125 -41.45 8.64 3.73
C TRP A 125 -42.74 9.25 4.29
N ARG A 126 -42.65 9.89 5.48
CA ARG A 126 -43.80 10.46 6.21
C ARG A 126 -43.76 11.98 6.39
N ASN A 127 -42.74 12.65 5.85
CA ASN A 127 -42.56 14.10 5.97
C ASN A 127 -42.72 14.63 7.42
N VAL A 128 -41.88 14.11 8.32
CA VAL A 128 -41.93 14.40 9.76
C VAL A 128 -41.44 15.80 10.13
N GLY A 129 -40.80 16.53 9.21
CA GLY A 129 -40.32 17.91 9.43
C GLY A 129 -41.40 18.98 9.29
N ARG A 130 -42.63 18.59 8.93
CA ARG A 130 -43.73 19.56 8.79
C ARG A 130 -44.17 20.07 10.15
N TYR A 131 -43.94 21.36 10.40
CA TYR A 131 -44.39 22.07 11.58
C TYR A 131 -45.70 22.84 11.31
N PHE A 132 -46.57 22.93 12.32
CA PHE A 132 -47.76 23.77 12.32
C PHE A 132 -47.66 24.73 13.50
N SER A 133 -47.83 26.02 13.24
CA SER A 133 -47.65 27.05 14.27
C SER A 133 -48.65 26.91 15.43
N ALA A 134 -48.19 27.03 16.67
CA ALA A 134 -49.06 27.05 17.84
C ALA A 134 -50.03 28.25 17.79
N SER A 135 -49.57 29.36 17.20
CA SER A 135 -50.34 30.56 16.90
C SER A 135 -51.54 30.30 15.98
N GLY A 136 -51.52 29.24 15.17
CA GLY A 136 -52.65 28.78 14.36
C GLY A 136 -53.63 27.86 15.10
N ILE A 137 -53.19 27.23 16.19
CA ILE A 137 -53.98 26.29 16.97
C ILE A 137 -54.74 26.99 18.11
N LEU A 138 -54.17 28.08 18.66
CA LEU A 138 -54.76 28.80 19.78
C LEU A 138 -56.13 29.41 19.42
N PRO A 139 -57.08 29.44 20.37
CA PRO A 139 -58.42 29.99 20.13
C PRO A 139 -58.42 31.40 19.52
N PRO A 140 -59.30 31.70 18.54
CA PRO A 140 -59.34 33.00 17.87
C PRO A 140 -59.55 34.23 18.78
N LEU A 141 -60.05 34.06 20.00
CA LEU A 141 -60.23 35.13 20.98
C LEU A 141 -58.91 35.86 21.32
N TYR A 142 -57.76 35.25 21.09
CA TYR A 142 -56.44 35.85 21.31
C TYR A 142 -55.97 36.78 20.18
N GLY A 143 -56.70 36.84 19.05
CA GLY A 143 -56.40 37.74 17.93
C GLY A 143 -55.17 37.36 17.09
N LEU A 144 -54.58 36.16 17.30
CA LEU A 144 -53.35 35.74 16.62
C LEU A 144 -53.56 35.46 15.11
N GLN A 145 -54.81 35.24 14.69
CA GLN A 145 -55.24 35.01 13.30
C GLN A 145 -55.67 36.29 12.56
N GLU A 146 -55.48 37.46 13.16
CA GLU A 146 -55.86 38.74 12.54
C GLU A 146 -54.72 39.29 11.66
N PRO A 147 -55.00 39.74 10.42
CA PRO A 147 -53.97 40.18 9.48
C PRO A 147 -53.28 41.49 9.89
N GLU A 148 -53.96 42.35 10.66
CA GLU A 148 -53.41 43.60 11.19
C GLU A 148 -53.55 43.64 12.73
N PRO A 149 -52.64 42.97 13.46
CA PRO A 149 -52.76 42.85 14.90
C PRO A 149 -52.43 44.15 15.64
N GLU A 150 -53.20 44.45 16.68
CA GLU A 150 -52.92 45.51 17.64
C GLU A 150 -51.56 45.32 18.33
N GLN A 151 -50.97 46.38 18.87
CA GLN A 151 -49.65 46.33 19.53
C GLN A 151 -49.57 45.28 20.65
N ARG A 152 -50.66 45.07 21.39
CA ARG A 152 -50.74 44.05 22.46
C ARG A 152 -50.68 42.63 21.89
N VAL A 153 -51.29 42.41 20.72
CA VAL A 153 -51.28 41.11 20.02
C VAL A 153 -49.90 40.86 19.40
N ARG A 154 -49.22 41.90 18.90
CA ARG A 154 -47.81 41.79 18.45
C ARG A 154 -46.86 41.36 19.57
N GLN A 155 -47.03 41.90 20.78
CA GLN A 155 -46.27 41.45 21.96
C GLN A 155 -46.56 39.98 22.31
N LEU A 156 -47.79 39.51 22.09
CA LEU A 156 -48.14 38.11 22.28
C LEU A 156 -47.48 37.19 21.24
N HIS A 157 -47.43 37.59 19.96
CA HIS A 157 -46.65 36.87 18.94
C HIS A 157 -45.16 36.78 19.31
N GLN A 158 -44.57 37.89 19.79
CA GLN A 158 -43.18 37.91 20.27
C GLN A 158 -42.97 37.00 21.48
N PHE A 159 -43.94 36.92 22.39
CA PHE A 159 -43.89 36.01 23.54
C PHE A 159 -43.93 34.53 23.12
N LEU A 160 -44.70 34.18 22.09
CA LEU A 160 -44.81 32.81 21.60
C LEU A 160 -43.60 32.35 20.78
N LEU A 161 -42.91 33.28 20.12
CA LEU A 161 -41.82 32.98 19.19
C LEU A 161 -40.73 32.03 19.74
N PRO A 162 -40.19 32.18 20.97
CA PRO A 162 -39.20 31.25 21.50
C PRO A 162 -39.74 29.81 21.65
N PHE A 163 -41.00 29.65 22.02
CA PHE A 163 -41.64 28.34 22.15
C PHE A 163 -41.90 27.71 20.79
N GLU A 164 -42.35 28.51 19.82
CA GLU A 164 -42.53 28.10 18.43
C GLU A 164 -41.19 27.64 17.83
N GLN A 165 -40.12 28.40 18.04
CA GLN A 165 -38.76 28.06 17.59
C GLN A 165 -38.23 26.78 18.24
N TRP A 166 -38.47 26.58 19.54
CA TRP A 166 -38.03 25.36 20.22
C TRP A 166 -38.74 24.12 19.66
N LEU A 167 -40.03 24.21 19.37
CA LEU A 167 -40.78 23.13 18.75
C LEU A 167 -40.33 22.89 17.30
N SER A 168 -40.23 23.94 16.47
CA SER A 168 -39.82 23.81 15.07
C SER A 168 -38.43 23.17 14.93
N ASN A 169 -37.48 23.53 15.81
CA ASN A 169 -36.14 22.93 15.86
C ASN A 169 -36.19 21.42 16.09
N ARG A 170 -37.10 20.91 16.93
CA ARG A 170 -37.26 19.47 17.17
C ARG A 170 -37.86 18.74 15.97
N PHE A 171 -38.80 19.35 15.25
CA PHE A 171 -39.32 18.78 14.00
C PHE A 171 -38.25 18.73 12.92
N ALA A 172 -37.44 19.79 12.81
CA ALA A 172 -36.30 19.83 11.90
C ALA A 172 -35.25 18.76 12.24
N MET A 173 -34.91 18.58 13.52
CA MET A 173 -34.00 17.52 13.97
C MET A 173 -34.55 16.12 13.68
N LEU A 174 -35.85 15.90 13.85
CA LEU A 174 -36.48 14.63 13.51
C LEU A 174 -36.42 14.37 11.99
N ALA A 175 -36.56 15.41 11.18
CA ALA A 175 -36.43 15.32 9.73
C ALA A 175 -35.00 15.04 9.26
N SER A 176 -33.99 15.56 9.96
CA SER A 176 -32.58 15.32 9.65
C SER A 176 -32.04 13.99 10.17
N LEU A 177 -32.83 13.20 10.93
CA LEU A 177 -32.39 11.92 11.49
C LEU A 177 -31.72 10.95 10.48
N PRO A 178 -32.23 10.78 9.24
CA PRO A 178 -31.57 9.94 8.24
C PRO A 178 -30.17 10.44 7.85
N GLU A 179 -29.97 11.76 7.84
CA GLU A 179 -28.66 12.37 7.57
C GLU A 179 -27.75 12.27 8.81
N LEU A 180 -28.30 12.50 10.00
CA LEU A 180 -27.59 12.40 11.28
C LEU A 180 -27.11 10.98 11.59
N LEU A 181 -27.81 9.94 11.16
CA LEU A 181 -27.38 8.55 11.37
C LEU A 181 -26.81 7.91 10.11
N SER A 182 -26.56 8.71 9.05
CA SER A 182 -25.95 8.21 7.84
C SER A 182 -24.48 7.86 8.07
N PHE A 183 -24.06 6.71 7.57
CA PHE A 183 -22.64 6.35 7.44
C PHE A 183 -21.93 7.22 6.40
N ARG A 184 -22.65 7.64 5.34
CA ARG A 184 -22.13 8.55 4.31
C ARG A 184 -22.54 9.98 4.64
N ARG A 185 -21.67 10.69 5.34
CA ARG A 185 -21.86 12.12 5.69
C ARG A 185 -21.16 13.01 4.68
N SER A 186 -21.70 14.21 4.45
CA SER A 186 -21.05 15.17 3.56
C SER A 186 -19.72 15.63 4.15
N ILE A 187 -18.65 15.50 3.38
CA ILE A 187 -17.31 15.95 3.79
C ILE A 187 -17.21 17.48 3.69
N GLU A 188 -17.85 18.11 2.70
CA GLU A 188 -17.68 19.54 2.42
C GLU A 188 -18.61 20.47 3.21
N GLN A 189 -19.76 19.96 3.67
CA GLN A 189 -20.76 20.80 4.35
C GLN A 189 -20.50 20.93 5.85
N PRO A 190 -20.76 22.10 6.46
CA PRO A 190 -20.66 22.25 7.92
C PRO A 190 -21.64 21.31 8.63
N PRO A 191 -21.29 20.72 9.79
CA PRO A 191 -22.23 19.92 10.58
C PRO A 191 -23.42 20.77 11.00
N VAL A 192 -24.61 20.37 10.56
CA VAL A 192 -25.86 20.86 11.13
C VAL A 192 -26.43 19.72 11.96
N LEU A 193 -26.17 19.77 13.27
CA LEU A 193 -26.55 18.70 14.19
C LEU A 193 -27.94 18.97 14.77
N TRP A 194 -28.16 20.21 15.21
CA TRP A 194 -29.45 20.64 15.72
C TRP A 194 -30.28 21.28 14.60
N GLY A 195 -31.56 20.89 14.53
CA GLY A 195 -32.49 21.48 13.57
C GLY A 195 -32.65 22.99 13.81
N ALA A 196 -32.55 23.78 12.75
CA ALA A 196 -32.67 25.24 12.77
C ALA A 196 -33.72 25.73 11.76
N GLN A 197 -34.95 25.23 11.88
CA GLN A 197 -36.05 25.60 10.98
C GLN A 197 -36.84 26.78 11.55
N TRP A 198 -37.07 27.80 10.72
CA TRP A 198 -37.96 28.89 11.06
C TRP A 198 -39.43 28.39 11.17
N PRO A 199 -40.16 28.69 12.25
CA PRO A 199 -41.51 28.16 12.50
C PRO A 199 -42.55 28.53 11.43
N PHE A 200 -42.40 29.70 10.80
CA PHE A 200 -43.41 30.26 9.90
C PHE A 200 -42.97 30.13 8.43
N THR A 201 -43.52 29.14 7.72
CA THR A 201 -43.18 28.90 6.31
C THR A 201 -43.97 29.83 5.38
N THR A 202 -43.31 30.56 4.49
CA THR A 202 -43.94 31.47 3.51
C THR A 202 -44.62 30.76 2.32
N VAL A 203 -44.82 29.44 2.38
CA VAL A 203 -45.49 28.68 1.33
C VAL A 203 -47.01 28.67 1.60
N PRO A 204 -47.84 29.39 0.81
CA PRO A 204 -49.26 29.64 1.11
C PRO A 204 -50.13 28.40 1.30
N LEU A 205 -49.73 27.28 0.67
CA LEU A 205 -50.51 26.04 0.63
C LEU A 205 -50.34 25.16 1.87
N VAL A 206 -49.44 25.50 2.79
CA VAL A 206 -48.98 24.58 3.86
C VAL A 206 -49.41 25.00 5.27
N ASP A 207 -49.45 26.30 5.56
CA ASP A 207 -49.98 26.89 6.79
C ASP A 207 -50.52 28.31 6.50
N PRO A 208 -51.84 28.52 6.38
CA PRO A 208 -52.43 29.84 6.14
C PRO A 208 -52.03 30.88 7.20
N GLN A 209 -51.65 30.41 8.40
CA GLN A 209 -51.31 31.26 9.53
C GLN A 209 -49.86 31.77 9.50
N ALA A 210 -49.00 31.08 8.74
CA ALA A 210 -47.65 31.55 8.51
C ALA A 210 -47.61 32.84 7.69
N GLU A 211 -48.63 33.12 6.86
CA GLU A 211 -48.78 34.41 6.15
C GLU A 211 -49.06 35.59 7.10
N ILE A 212 -49.63 35.32 8.28
CA ILE A 212 -49.97 36.35 9.28
C ILE A 212 -48.81 36.55 10.27
N SER A 213 -48.21 35.46 10.75
CA SER A 213 -47.15 35.55 11.77
C SER A 213 -45.79 35.95 11.18
N ALA A 214 -45.45 35.54 9.94
CA ALA A 214 -44.15 35.86 9.36
C ALA A 214 -43.90 37.38 9.18
N PRO A 215 -44.85 38.20 8.67
CA PRO A 215 -44.67 39.65 8.57
C PRO A 215 -44.44 40.36 9.91
N ILE A 216 -44.98 39.84 11.01
CA ILE A 216 -44.84 40.44 12.36
C ILE A 216 -43.38 40.36 12.85
N HIS A 217 -42.66 39.31 12.45
CA HIS A 217 -41.27 39.06 12.84
C HIS A 217 -40.26 39.55 11.79
N ALA A 218 -40.72 40.10 10.66
CA ALA A 218 -39.88 40.38 9.49
C ALA A 218 -38.65 41.26 9.79
N GLU A 219 -38.76 42.19 10.75
CA GLU A 219 -37.68 43.13 11.10
C GLU A 219 -36.42 42.43 11.66
N TYR A 220 -36.59 41.31 12.38
CA TYR A 220 -35.50 40.60 13.07
C TYR A 220 -35.40 39.11 12.68
N THR A 221 -36.20 38.67 11.71
CA THR A 221 -36.22 37.26 11.28
C THR A 221 -34.84 36.77 10.83
N GLU A 222 -34.13 37.54 10.00
CA GLU A 222 -32.86 37.09 9.42
C GLU A 222 -31.75 37.00 10.48
N GLU A 223 -31.72 37.92 11.45
CA GLU A 223 -30.78 37.87 12.58
C GLU A 223 -31.02 36.63 13.44
N LEU A 224 -32.30 36.31 13.72
CA LEU A 224 -32.66 35.13 14.51
C LEU A 224 -32.41 33.82 13.75
N LYS A 225 -32.65 33.76 12.43
CA LYS A 225 -32.29 32.60 11.61
C LYS A 225 -30.79 32.35 11.63
N HIS A 226 -30.00 33.39 11.44
CA HIS A 226 -28.53 33.27 11.50
C HIS A 226 -28.06 32.80 12.88
N GLU A 227 -28.65 33.29 13.96
CA GLU A 227 -28.33 32.81 15.32
C GLU A 227 -28.75 31.35 15.53
N ALA A 228 -29.94 30.94 15.05
CA ALA A 228 -30.40 29.56 15.14
C ALA A 228 -29.50 28.60 14.33
N GLU A 229 -29.09 29.00 13.12
CA GLU A 229 -28.14 28.24 12.30
C GLU A 229 -26.77 28.14 12.96
N ARG A 230 -26.30 29.22 13.60
CA ARG A 230 -25.03 29.22 14.34
C ARG A 230 -25.07 28.26 15.53
N GLN A 231 -26.15 28.27 16.31
CA GLN A 231 -26.36 27.33 17.42
C GLN A 231 -26.57 25.89 16.93
N GLY A 232 -27.03 25.71 15.70
CA GLY A 232 -27.19 24.40 15.06
C GLY A 232 -25.88 23.67 14.75
N LYS A 233 -24.76 24.41 14.70
CA LYS A 233 -23.43 23.89 14.40
C LYS A 233 -22.72 23.47 15.69
N ASP A 234 -22.50 22.18 15.85
CA ASP A 234 -21.85 21.61 17.03
C ASP A 234 -20.85 20.52 16.60
N ASN A 235 -19.59 20.92 16.43
CA ASN A 235 -18.52 20.03 15.97
C ASN A 235 -18.20 18.94 17.00
N GLU A 236 -18.30 19.24 18.30
CA GLU A 236 -17.98 18.28 19.35
C GLU A 236 -18.99 17.14 19.39
N HIS A 237 -20.28 17.47 19.32
CA HIS A 237 -21.33 16.45 19.25
C HIS A 237 -21.29 15.66 17.93
N GLU A 238 -20.93 16.31 16.82
CA GLU A 238 -20.73 15.62 15.55
C GLU A 238 -19.62 14.56 15.69
N LEU A 239 -18.49 14.90 16.32
CA LEU A 239 -17.39 13.96 16.53
C LEU A 239 -17.77 12.83 17.49
N ALA A 240 -18.55 13.10 18.54
CA ALA A 240 -19.08 12.07 19.44
C ALA A 240 -20.04 11.11 18.71
N LEU A 241 -20.84 11.64 17.78
CA LEU A 241 -21.74 10.83 16.95
C LEU A 241 -20.95 9.95 15.97
N LEU A 242 -19.90 10.50 15.36
CA LEU A 242 -18.99 9.73 14.51
C LEU A 242 -18.31 8.60 15.28
N ASP A 243 -17.83 8.85 16.49
CA ASP A 243 -17.24 7.82 17.36
C ASP A 243 -18.24 6.69 17.66
N TRP A 244 -19.48 7.05 17.99
CA TRP A 244 -20.55 6.07 18.21
C TRP A 244 -20.86 5.24 16.95
N LEU A 245 -20.91 5.86 15.77
CA LEU A 245 -21.15 5.16 14.49
C LEU A 245 -19.96 4.27 14.09
N LEU A 246 -18.72 4.70 14.34
CA LEU A 246 -17.52 3.88 14.13
C LEU A 246 -17.51 2.65 15.04
N GLY A 247 -18.09 2.74 16.24
CA GLY A 247 -18.25 1.63 17.16
C GLY A 247 -19.00 0.42 16.58
N TYR A 248 -19.87 0.62 15.57
CA TYR A 248 -20.53 -0.49 14.85
C TYR A 248 -19.53 -1.39 14.11
N PHE A 249 -18.37 -0.85 13.75
CA PHE A 249 -17.29 -1.55 13.06
C PHE A 249 -16.15 -1.92 14.01
N GLY A 250 -16.34 -1.78 15.33
CA GLY A 250 -15.30 -2.03 16.33
C GLY A 250 -14.11 -1.06 16.23
N ARG A 251 -14.34 0.16 15.73
CA ARG A 251 -13.34 1.22 15.64
C ARG A 251 -13.72 2.41 16.51
N GLU A 252 -12.72 3.20 16.85
CA GLU A 252 -12.83 4.40 17.67
C GLU A 252 -12.26 5.59 16.93
N ARG A 253 -12.80 6.78 17.22
CA ARG A 253 -12.31 8.04 16.66
C ARG A 253 -10.87 8.33 17.09
N THR A 254 -10.12 8.98 16.21
CA THR A 254 -8.73 9.39 16.43
C THR A 254 -8.56 10.42 17.54
N PRO A 255 -7.52 10.32 18.40
CA PRO A 255 -7.20 11.38 19.36
C PRO A 255 -6.74 12.68 18.68
N ARG A 256 -7.04 13.82 19.32
CA ARG A 256 -6.83 15.18 18.77
C ARG A 256 -5.42 15.71 19.03
N ILE A 257 -4.40 14.98 18.57
CA ILE A 257 -2.99 15.32 18.81
C ILE A 257 -2.53 16.44 17.87
N LEU A 258 -2.89 16.37 16.58
CA LEU A 258 -2.52 17.38 15.57
C LEU A 258 -3.47 18.59 15.53
N GLU A 259 -4.69 18.47 16.06
CA GLU A 259 -5.73 19.52 16.02
C GLU A 259 -5.38 20.79 16.83
N GLN A 260 -4.33 20.74 17.66
CA GLN A 260 -3.87 21.91 18.42
C GLN A 260 -3.40 23.05 17.49
N ALA A 261 -3.09 22.77 16.22
CA ALA A 261 -2.82 23.77 15.20
C ALA A 261 -4.10 24.09 14.38
N SER A 262 -4.43 25.38 14.23
CA SER A 262 -5.68 25.87 13.63
C SER A 262 -5.96 25.38 12.20
N GLU A 263 -4.92 25.01 11.46
CA GLU A 263 -5.02 24.53 10.08
C GLU A 263 -5.61 23.12 9.98
N PHE A 264 -5.49 22.30 11.03
CA PHE A 264 -5.96 20.90 11.03
C PHE A 264 -7.40 20.72 11.50
N ASN A 265 -8.05 21.76 12.04
CA ASN A 265 -9.37 21.59 12.67
C ASN A 265 -10.48 21.21 11.68
N LEU A 266 -10.52 21.86 10.51
CA LEU A 266 -11.48 21.52 9.45
C LEU A 266 -11.11 20.20 8.76
N ASP A 267 -9.82 19.98 8.52
CA ASP A 267 -9.30 18.77 7.89
C ASP A 267 -9.62 17.52 8.74
N TYR A 268 -9.48 17.62 10.07
CA TYR A 268 -9.75 16.53 11.01
C TYR A 268 -11.20 16.03 10.93
N LEU A 269 -12.20 16.92 11.00
CA LEU A 269 -13.61 16.50 10.92
C LEU A 269 -13.92 15.83 9.57
N GLN A 270 -13.36 16.36 8.49
CA GLN A 270 -13.52 15.82 7.15
C GLN A 270 -12.94 14.42 7.03
N VAL A 271 -11.74 14.19 7.57
CA VAL A 271 -11.11 12.86 7.66
C VAL A 271 -11.99 11.88 8.43
N GLN A 272 -12.51 12.26 9.61
CA GLN A 272 -13.33 11.35 10.41
C GLN A 272 -14.66 11.00 9.72
N ARG A 273 -15.25 11.93 8.96
CA ARG A 273 -16.43 11.66 8.13
C ARG A 273 -16.12 10.73 6.96
N GLY A 274 -15.01 10.99 6.26
CA GLY A 274 -14.50 10.14 5.18
C GLY A 274 -14.25 8.71 5.67
N TRP A 275 -13.58 8.59 6.82
CA TRP A 275 -13.32 7.30 7.47
C TRP A 275 -14.60 6.51 7.71
N LEU A 276 -15.63 7.11 8.31
CA LEU A 276 -16.90 6.44 8.53
C LEU A 276 -17.56 5.99 7.22
N SER A 277 -17.49 6.83 6.18
CA SER A 277 -18.17 6.60 4.91
C SER A 277 -17.58 5.46 4.07
N GLU A 278 -16.27 5.24 4.20
CA GLU A 278 -15.52 4.23 3.43
C GLU A 278 -15.07 3.03 4.29
N GLN A 279 -15.54 2.93 5.54
CA GLN A 279 -15.04 1.96 6.51
C GLN A 279 -15.11 0.49 6.04
N ALA A 280 -16.19 0.12 5.33
CA ALA A 280 -16.35 -1.23 4.79
C ALA A 280 -15.36 -1.52 3.65
N GLU A 281 -15.14 -0.55 2.75
CA GLU A 281 -14.23 -0.68 1.61
C GLU A 281 -12.77 -0.73 2.07
N ILE A 282 -12.41 0.14 3.01
CA ILE A 282 -11.07 0.19 3.62
C ILE A 282 -10.78 -1.08 4.42
N GLY A 283 -11.79 -1.61 5.12
CA GLY A 283 -11.69 -2.89 5.83
C GLY A 283 -11.44 -4.06 4.89
N TYR A 284 -12.18 -4.13 3.77
CA TYR A 284 -12.03 -5.19 2.77
C TYR A 284 -10.71 -5.09 2.00
N GLY A 285 -10.24 -3.87 1.70
CA GLY A 285 -8.97 -3.64 1.00
C GLY A 285 -7.74 -4.14 1.77
N GLY A 286 -7.84 -4.33 3.08
CA GLY A 286 -6.80 -4.96 3.90
C GLY A 286 -5.43 -4.27 3.74
N SER A 287 -4.39 -5.06 3.49
CA SER A 287 -3.02 -4.59 3.22
C SER A 287 -2.65 -4.58 1.73
N ALA A 288 -3.62 -4.76 0.82
CA ALA A 288 -3.34 -4.77 -0.60
C ALA A 288 -2.94 -3.38 -1.08
N LEU A 289 -1.74 -3.28 -1.68
CA LEU A 289 -1.28 -2.09 -2.38
C LEU A 289 -1.61 -2.28 -3.87
N ARG A 290 -2.27 -1.28 -4.47
CA ARG A 290 -2.85 -1.38 -5.82
C ARG A 290 -2.33 -0.25 -6.70
N ILE A 291 -1.97 -0.60 -7.93
CA ILE A 291 -1.51 0.35 -8.93
C ILE A 291 -2.67 1.26 -9.37
N GLY A 292 -2.45 2.57 -9.37
CA GLY A 292 -3.43 3.56 -9.84
C GLY A 292 -4.62 3.80 -8.90
N GLU A 293 -4.63 3.21 -7.71
CA GLU A 293 -5.61 3.44 -6.63
C GLU A 293 -4.89 3.90 -5.35
N ILE A 294 -5.58 4.64 -4.48
CA ILE A 294 -5.06 4.88 -3.13
C ILE A 294 -5.32 3.64 -2.27
N SER A 295 -4.23 3.04 -1.82
CA SER A 295 -4.26 1.86 -0.99
C SER A 295 -4.99 2.06 0.35
N ALA A 296 -5.73 1.04 0.79
CA ALA A 296 -6.48 1.07 2.04
C ALA A 296 -5.61 1.41 3.29
N PRO A 297 -4.35 0.91 3.44
CA PRO A 297 -3.48 1.30 4.54
C PRO A 297 -3.23 2.80 4.62
N ILE A 298 -3.05 3.50 3.49
CA ILE A 298 -2.86 4.96 3.46
C ILE A 298 -4.08 5.66 4.06
N LYS A 299 -5.30 5.26 3.67
CA LYS A 299 -6.53 5.83 4.22
C LYS A 299 -6.70 5.53 5.70
N ARG A 300 -6.34 4.33 6.19
CA ARG A 300 -6.39 3.99 7.63
C ARG A 300 -5.40 4.81 8.45
N ILE A 301 -4.15 4.90 7.99
CA ILE A 301 -3.11 5.71 8.65
C ILE A 301 -3.58 7.17 8.68
N ALA A 302 -4.05 7.73 7.57
CA ALA A 302 -4.59 9.09 7.53
C ALA A 302 -5.75 9.30 8.51
N ALA A 303 -6.69 8.35 8.57
CA ALA A 303 -7.81 8.38 9.50
C ALA A 303 -7.35 8.38 10.96
N ARG A 304 -6.41 7.48 11.31
CA ARG A 304 -5.82 7.31 12.65
C ARG A 304 -4.87 8.44 13.05
N LEU A 305 -4.32 9.17 12.09
CA LEU A 305 -3.58 10.41 12.33
C LEU A 305 -4.52 11.63 12.37
N GLY A 306 -5.69 11.54 11.74
CA GLY A 306 -6.69 12.60 11.74
C GLY A 306 -6.34 13.77 10.82
N PHE A 307 -5.53 13.56 9.79
CA PHE A 307 -5.22 14.56 8.76
C PHE A 307 -5.20 13.93 7.36
N GLY A 308 -5.42 14.75 6.33
CA GLY A 308 -5.42 14.29 4.95
C GLY A 308 -6.81 14.03 4.37
N ALA A 309 -7.78 14.93 4.59
CA ALA A 309 -9.16 14.76 4.11
C ALA A 309 -9.23 14.53 2.59
N LYS A 310 -8.26 15.08 1.84
CA LYS A 310 -8.13 14.91 0.40
C LYS A 310 -8.23 13.43 -0.01
N LEU A 311 -7.64 12.50 0.76
CA LEU A 311 -7.65 11.06 0.46
C LEU A 311 -9.06 10.45 0.35
N PHE A 312 -10.05 11.04 1.03
CA PHE A 312 -11.45 10.60 1.04
C PHE A 312 -12.34 11.39 0.05
N THR A 313 -11.74 12.32 -0.70
CA THR A 313 -12.42 13.13 -1.73
C THR A 313 -11.92 12.84 -3.14
N LEU A 314 -10.97 11.91 -3.27
CA LEU A 314 -10.41 11.53 -4.56
C LEU A 314 -11.50 10.85 -5.42
N PRO A 315 -11.49 11.11 -6.75
CA PRO A 315 -12.41 10.44 -7.65
C PRO A 315 -12.13 8.93 -7.69
N ALA A 316 -13.11 8.17 -8.19
CA ALA A 316 -12.91 6.76 -8.50
C ALA A 316 -11.74 6.59 -9.50
N PRO A 317 -10.97 5.50 -9.39
CA PRO A 317 -9.83 5.25 -10.26
C PRO A 317 -10.25 5.10 -11.73
N PRO A 318 -9.38 5.46 -12.70
CA PRO A 318 -8.01 5.96 -12.50
C PRO A 318 -7.97 7.41 -11.99
N ILE A 319 -7.09 7.68 -11.04
CA ILE A 319 -6.99 9.00 -10.39
C ILE A 319 -6.08 9.91 -11.26
N PRO A 320 -6.51 11.14 -11.60
CA PRO A 320 -5.66 12.06 -12.37
C PRO A 320 -4.34 12.39 -11.64
N GLU A 321 -3.24 12.49 -12.40
CA GLU A 321 -1.90 12.85 -11.89
C GLU A 321 -1.90 14.10 -11.01
N GLU A 322 -2.59 15.15 -11.45
CA GLU A 322 -2.79 16.43 -10.75
C GLU A 322 -3.34 16.26 -9.33
N ARG A 323 -4.05 15.16 -9.05
CA ARG A 323 -4.60 14.84 -7.71
C ARG A 323 -3.67 13.94 -6.90
N LEU A 324 -2.91 13.06 -7.57
CA LEU A 324 -1.95 12.15 -6.92
C LEU A 324 -0.66 12.86 -6.48
N LYS A 325 -0.31 13.98 -7.10
CA LYS A 325 0.88 14.78 -6.70
C LYS A 325 0.68 15.64 -5.44
N ASP A 326 -0.58 15.77 -4.97
CA ASP A 326 -0.97 16.66 -3.86
C ASP A 326 -1.47 15.88 -2.63
N LEU A 327 -0.98 14.65 -2.44
CA LEU A 327 -1.35 13.80 -1.32
C LEU A 327 -0.76 14.29 0.01
N PRO A 328 -1.42 14.01 1.15
CA PRO A 328 -0.91 14.41 2.47
C PRO A 328 0.37 13.68 2.88
N PHE A 329 0.56 12.45 2.40
CA PHE A 329 1.77 11.63 2.54
C PHE A 329 1.74 10.51 1.49
N TYR A 330 2.89 9.89 1.26
CA TYR A 330 3.09 8.84 0.26
C TYR A 330 3.49 7.52 0.89
N LEU A 331 3.09 6.41 0.26
CA LEU A 331 3.55 5.07 0.60
C LEU A 331 4.20 4.47 -0.65
N VAL A 332 5.43 3.97 -0.50
CA VAL A 332 6.18 3.32 -1.58
C VAL A 332 6.64 1.94 -1.10
N GLU A 333 6.21 0.87 -1.78
CA GLU A 333 6.79 -0.45 -1.58
C GLU A 333 8.17 -0.53 -2.22
N HIS A 334 9.16 -1.05 -1.50
CA HIS A 334 10.50 -1.13 -2.06
C HIS A 334 10.61 -2.23 -3.11
N TRP A 335 9.87 -3.34 -2.92
CA TRP A 335 9.81 -4.43 -3.88
C TRP A 335 9.29 -3.97 -5.25
N ALA A 336 8.32 -3.06 -5.29
CA ALA A 336 7.78 -2.51 -6.54
C ALA A 336 8.82 -1.69 -7.35
N LEU A 337 9.93 -1.26 -6.71
CA LEU A 337 11.02 -0.57 -7.39
C LEU A 337 12.06 -1.52 -7.99
N LEU A 338 11.94 -2.84 -7.74
CA LEU A 338 12.86 -3.85 -8.25
C LEU A 338 12.48 -4.29 -9.67
N PRO A 339 13.42 -4.38 -10.62
CA PRO A 339 13.20 -5.02 -11.91
C PRO A 339 13.13 -6.55 -11.77
N GLU A 340 12.63 -7.23 -12.81
CA GLU A 340 12.68 -8.70 -12.84
C GLU A 340 14.12 -9.21 -13.02
N ARG A 341 14.39 -10.40 -12.44
CA ARG A 341 15.72 -11.03 -12.47
C ARG A 341 16.17 -11.29 -13.91
N PRO A 342 17.41 -10.89 -14.28
CA PRO A 342 17.99 -11.25 -15.57
C PRO A 342 18.20 -12.77 -15.70
N ASN A 343 18.00 -13.31 -16.90
CA ASN A 343 18.26 -14.73 -17.18
C ASN A 343 19.78 -15.00 -17.14
N GLU A 344 20.23 -15.77 -16.15
CA GLU A 344 21.66 -16.01 -15.86
C GLU A 344 22.44 -16.68 -17.01
N GLN A 345 21.75 -17.30 -17.96
CA GLN A 345 22.38 -18.10 -19.01
C GLN A 345 22.87 -17.27 -20.21
N ASP A 346 22.63 -15.95 -20.25
CA ASP A 346 22.90 -15.11 -21.43
C ASP A 346 23.60 -13.79 -21.08
N GLN A 347 24.91 -13.85 -20.80
CA GLN A 347 25.80 -12.67 -20.77
C GLN A 347 26.37 -12.31 -22.15
N ASN A 348 25.93 -12.99 -23.21
CA ASN A 348 26.41 -12.75 -24.55
C ASN A 348 25.89 -11.40 -25.09
N ILE A 349 26.71 -10.78 -25.93
CA ILE A 349 26.35 -9.57 -26.67
C ILE A 349 25.76 -10.01 -28.01
N TYR A 350 24.54 -9.56 -28.30
CA TYR A 350 23.77 -9.95 -29.47
C TYR A 350 23.50 -8.74 -30.37
N PRO A 351 23.43 -8.89 -31.70
CA PRO A 351 23.10 -7.77 -32.58
C PRO A 351 21.65 -7.34 -32.44
N VAL A 352 21.39 -6.03 -32.56
CA VAL A 352 20.04 -5.51 -32.78
C VAL A 352 19.82 -5.41 -34.29
N THR A 353 18.79 -6.07 -34.81
CA THR A 353 18.59 -6.20 -36.27
C THR A 353 17.71 -5.12 -36.87
N ASP A 354 16.74 -4.61 -36.10
CA ASP A 354 15.88 -3.50 -36.51
C ASP A 354 15.29 -2.75 -35.32
N ILE A 355 14.88 -1.51 -35.55
CA ILE A 355 14.20 -0.63 -34.59
C ILE A 355 12.99 0.00 -35.29
N SER A 356 11.83 0.02 -34.63
CA SER A 356 10.64 0.71 -35.13
C SER A 356 10.86 2.22 -35.30
N ASP A 357 10.27 2.79 -36.34
CA ASP A 357 10.28 4.24 -36.62
C ASP A 357 11.67 4.91 -36.60
N LYS A 358 12.70 4.17 -37.02
CA LYS A 358 14.10 4.65 -37.09
C LYS A 358 14.33 5.90 -37.96
N GLU A 359 13.36 6.27 -38.80
CA GLU A 359 13.41 7.51 -39.60
C GLU A 359 13.00 8.76 -38.80
N SER A 360 12.46 8.58 -37.60
CA SER A 360 12.06 9.69 -36.72
C SER A 360 13.27 10.42 -36.13
N LEU A 361 13.17 11.74 -36.03
CA LEU A 361 14.19 12.60 -35.41
C LEU A 361 14.31 12.38 -33.88
N GLN A 362 13.25 11.86 -33.26
CA GLN A 362 13.12 11.57 -31.83
C GLN A 362 12.61 10.13 -31.63
N PRO A 363 12.92 9.50 -30.48
CA PRO A 363 12.38 8.18 -30.20
C PRO A 363 10.84 8.21 -30.18
N PRO A 364 10.15 7.23 -30.79
CA PRO A 364 8.71 7.06 -30.61
C PRO A 364 8.42 6.65 -29.16
N ALA A 365 7.22 6.96 -28.67
CA ALA A 365 6.77 6.60 -27.31
C ALA A 365 6.96 5.10 -26.99
N GLU A 366 6.75 4.25 -27.99
CA GLU A 366 6.99 2.81 -27.94
C GLU A 366 8.03 2.42 -28.98
N ILE A 367 9.17 1.91 -28.52
CA ILE A 367 10.27 1.44 -29.36
C ILE A 367 10.25 -0.08 -29.38
N TRP A 368 10.09 -0.66 -30.56
CA TRP A 368 10.23 -2.10 -30.78
C TRP A 368 11.63 -2.40 -31.30
N LEU A 369 12.38 -3.19 -30.54
CA LEU A 369 13.68 -3.73 -30.94
C LEU A 369 13.51 -5.16 -31.46
N THR A 370 14.08 -5.47 -32.62
CA THR A 370 14.14 -6.84 -33.13
C THR A 370 15.43 -7.49 -32.68
N LEU A 371 15.32 -8.45 -31.76
CA LEU A 371 16.43 -9.05 -31.02
C LEU A 371 16.54 -10.53 -31.40
N GLU A 372 17.73 -10.99 -31.80
CA GLU A 372 17.98 -12.41 -32.06
C GLU A 372 18.11 -13.19 -30.73
N SER A 373 17.02 -13.41 -29.99
CA SER A 373 16.93 -14.48 -28.97
C SER A 373 15.48 -14.71 -28.51
N GLY A 374 15.09 -15.98 -28.36
CA GLY A 374 13.76 -16.37 -27.86
C GLY A 374 13.68 -16.54 -26.34
N LYS A 375 14.47 -15.79 -25.56
CA LYS A 375 14.60 -15.96 -24.10
C LYS A 375 14.34 -14.68 -23.28
N LEU A 376 13.82 -13.63 -23.90
CA LEU A 376 13.50 -12.38 -23.21
C LEU A 376 12.25 -12.56 -22.34
N VAL A 377 12.23 -11.91 -21.19
CA VAL A 377 11.07 -11.88 -20.28
C VAL A 377 10.65 -10.43 -20.08
N ARG A 378 9.34 -10.19 -20.02
CA ARG A 378 8.78 -8.88 -19.68
C ARG A 378 9.31 -8.46 -18.31
N GLY A 379 9.71 -7.21 -18.13
CA GLY A 379 10.30 -6.72 -16.88
C GLY A 379 11.83 -6.89 -16.78
N GLN A 380 12.46 -7.59 -17.73
CA GLN A 380 13.90 -7.78 -17.76
C GLN A 380 14.65 -6.50 -18.15
N GLN A 381 15.78 -6.23 -17.49
CA GLN A 381 16.70 -5.14 -17.83
C GLN A 381 17.73 -5.54 -18.89
N ILE A 382 17.93 -4.66 -19.88
CA ILE A 382 18.91 -4.78 -20.95
C ILE A 382 19.74 -3.51 -21.08
N ASP A 383 20.94 -3.66 -21.65
CA ASP A 383 21.78 -2.55 -22.09
C ASP A 383 21.90 -2.57 -23.62
N LEU A 384 21.92 -1.39 -24.25
CA LEU A 384 22.37 -1.24 -25.63
C LEU A 384 23.85 -0.85 -25.66
N VAL A 385 24.62 -1.55 -26.48
CA VAL A 385 26.05 -1.35 -26.68
C VAL A 385 26.28 -0.81 -28.08
N LEU A 386 26.80 0.41 -28.17
CA LEU A 386 27.13 1.07 -29.44
C LEU A 386 28.65 1.10 -29.61
N ASP A 387 29.17 0.40 -30.61
CA ASP A 387 30.60 0.46 -30.93
C ASP A 387 30.90 1.71 -31.78
N ILE A 388 31.47 2.74 -31.14
CA ILE A 388 31.83 4.02 -31.77
C ILE A 388 33.32 4.29 -31.50
N ASP A 389 34.13 4.39 -32.56
CA ASP A 389 35.55 4.80 -32.51
C ASP A 389 36.39 4.03 -31.45
N ASP A 390 36.36 2.70 -31.48
CA ASP A 390 37.07 1.80 -30.56
C ASP A 390 36.70 1.95 -29.06
N ARG A 391 35.55 2.58 -28.74
CA ARG A 391 35.00 2.66 -27.39
C ARG A 391 33.50 2.36 -27.35
N PRO A 392 33.05 1.34 -26.61
CA PRO A 392 31.62 1.07 -26.49
C PRO A 392 30.93 2.19 -25.68
N LEU A 393 29.86 2.75 -26.24
CA LEU A 393 28.92 3.59 -25.50
C LEU A 393 27.77 2.69 -25.03
N LEU A 394 27.55 2.66 -23.71
CA LEU A 394 26.46 1.90 -23.10
C LEU A 394 25.26 2.82 -22.83
N VAL A 395 24.09 2.40 -23.30
CA VAL A 395 22.78 2.90 -22.85
C VAL A 395 22.19 1.83 -21.96
N THR A 396 22.31 2.01 -20.65
CA THR A 396 22.02 0.99 -19.64
C THR A 396 20.62 1.10 -19.06
N ASN A 397 20.20 0.06 -18.33
CA ASN A 397 18.99 0.03 -17.50
C ASN A 397 17.67 0.16 -18.27
N LEU A 398 17.62 -0.31 -19.52
CA LEU A 398 16.39 -0.29 -20.29
C LEU A 398 15.55 -1.52 -19.92
N VAL A 399 14.30 -1.31 -19.53
CA VAL A 399 13.39 -2.39 -19.13
C VAL A 399 12.48 -2.76 -20.29
N ILE A 400 12.37 -4.06 -20.56
CA ILE A 400 11.45 -4.60 -21.55
C ILE A 400 10.02 -4.52 -20.99
N THR A 401 9.15 -3.76 -21.64
CA THR A 401 7.77 -3.55 -21.18
C THR A 401 6.79 -4.56 -21.76
N ASP A 402 7.06 -5.07 -22.95
CA ASP A 402 6.28 -6.11 -23.63
C ASP A 402 7.13 -6.91 -24.62
N ILE A 403 6.67 -8.11 -24.98
CA ILE A 403 7.39 -9.04 -25.87
C ILE A 403 6.42 -9.65 -26.88
N ASP A 404 6.86 -9.62 -28.13
CA ASP A 404 6.32 -10.41 -29.24
C ASP A 404 7.33 -11.51 -29.60
N ASP A 405 6.94 -12.53 -30.38
CA ASP A 405 7.73 -13.75 -30.66
C ASP A 405 9.23 -13.50 -30.99
N THR A 406 9.58 -12.33 -31.57
CA THR A 406 10.96 -11.92 -31.90
C THR A 406 11.31 -10.47 -31.55
N ARG A 407 10.43 -9.74 -30.88
CA ARG A 407 10.61 -8.29 -30.64
C ARG A 407 10.36 -7.94 -29.18
N ALA A 408 11.16 -7.02 -28.66
CA ALA A 408 10.97 -6.45 -27.33
C ALA A 408 10.55 -4.99 -27.44
N MET A 409 9.58 -4.59 -26.63
CA MET A 409 9.12 -3.21 -26.53
C MET A 409 9.80 -2.51 -25.36
N ILE A 410 10.18 -1.26 -25.56
CA ILE A 410 10.66 -0.32 -24.53
C ILE A 410 9.86 0.96 -24.66
N LYS A 411 9.38 1.51 -23.55
CA LYS A 411 8.71 2.82 -23.55
C LYS A 411 9.77 3.93 -23.47
N SER A 412 9.87 4.78 -24.48
CA SER A 412 10.91 5.83 -24.51
C SER A 412 10.72 6.88 -23.42
N ASP A 413 9.46 7.14 -23.05
CA ASP A 413 9.08 8.20 -22.11
C ASP A 413 9.65 7.98 -20.70
N ASP A 414 10.06 6.75 -20.41
CA ASP A 414 10.66 6.35 -19.14
C ASP A 414 12.20 6.53 -19.12
N TYR A 415 12.84 6.92 -20.23
CA TYR A 415 14.31 6.98 -20.35
C TYR A 415 14.83 8.23 -21.07
N ILE A 416 15.41 9.16 -20.32
CA ILE A 416 16.13 10.34 -20.83
C ILE A 416 17.36 9.91 -21.65
N SER A 417 17.97 8.78 -21.29
CA SER A 417 19.14 8.22 -21.97
C SER A 417 18.83 7.84 -23.42
N LEU A 418 17.63 7.36 -23.73
CA LEU A 418 17.18 7.07 -25.08
C LEU A 418 17.02 8.36 -25.90
N PHE A 419 16.33 9.36 -25.34
CA PHE A 419 16.17 10.66 -26.01
C PHE A 419 17.52 11.33 -26.30
N SER A 420 18.44 11.32 -25.33
CA SER A 420 19.75 11.98 -25.46
C SER A 420 20.68 11.29 -26.46
N ASN A 421 20.52 9.99 -26.68
CA ASN A 421 21.38 9.19 -27.55
C ASN A 421 20.68 8.67 -28.81
N TRP A 422 19.42 9.04 -29.08
CA TRP A 422 18.59 8.47 -30.16
C TRP A 422 19.27 8.46 -31.53
N GLN A 423 19.82 9.60 -31.94
CA GLN A 423 20.53 9.72 -33.22
C GLN A 423 21.77 8.83 -33.28
N LEU A 424 22.47 8.64 -32.16
CA LEU A 424 23.63 7.74 -32.10
C LEU A 424 23.19 6.28 -32.22
N ILE A 425 22.07 5.90 -31.58
CA ILE A 425 21.49 4.56 -31.64
C ILE A 425 21.08 4.21 -33.08
N VAL A 426 20.35 5.11 -33.76
CA VAL A 426 19.92 4.92 -35.16
C VAL A 426 21.12 4.84 -36.11
N ASN A 427 22.15 5.65 -35.89
CA ASN A 427 23.38 5.59 -36.68
C ASN A 427 24.15 4.28 -36.45
N ALA A 428 24.24 3.80 -35.20
CA ALA A 428 24.89 2.53 -34.88
C ALA A 428 24.13 1.34 -35.49
N LEU A 429 22.80 1.37 -35.51
CA LEU A 429 21.98 0.38 -36.22
C LEU A 429 22.31 0.37 -37.72
N THR A 430 22.34 1.55 -38.35
CA THR A 430 22.62 1.69 -39.78
C THR A 430 24.02 1.20 -40.16
N ASN A 431 24.98 1.30 -39.23
CA ASN A 431 26.35 0.86 -39.39
C ASN A 431 26.59 -0.61 -38.95
N ASN A 432 25.55 -1.32 -38.49
CA ASN A 432 25.64 -2.67 -37.89
C ASN A 432 26.61 -2.74 -36.68
N THR A 433 26.70 -1.67 -35.90
CA THR A 433 27.51 -1.58 -34.67
C THR A 433 26.67 -1.46 -33.41
N LEU A 434 25.36 -1.73 -33.51
CA LEU A 434 24.43 -1.74 -32.40
C LEU A 434 24.20 -3.18 -31.91
N HIS A 435 24.51 -3.37 -30.63
CA HIS A 435 24.31 -4.63 -29.95
C HIS A 435 23.47 -4.43 -28.68
N TRP A 436 22.99 -5.51 -28.10
CA TRP A 436 22.32 -5.55 -26.82
C TRP A 436 22.88 -6.67 -25.95
N ARG A 437 22.73 -6.53 -24.64
CA ARG A 437 23.04 -7.57 -23.66
C ARG A 437 22.07 -7.48 -22.49
N VAL A 438 21.91 -8.57 -21.76
CA VAL A 438 21.23 -8.54 -20.47
C VAL A 438 22.07 -7.68 -19.50
N SER A 439 21.41 -6.76 -18.78
CA SER A 439 22.12 -5.89 -17.86
C SER A 439 22.62 -6.70 -16.65
N ASP A 440 23.90 -6.59 -16.36
CA ASP A 440 24.53 -7.15 -15.17
C ASP A 440 24.42 -6.18 -13.98
N LEU A 441 24.43 -4.88 -14.23
CA LEU A 441 24.41 -3.84 -13.20
C LEU A 441 23.02 -3.26 -13.04
N TRP A 442 22.48 -3.36 -11.83
CA TRP A 442 21.15 -2.84 -11.52
C TRP A 442 21.20 -1.59 -10.64
N LEU A 443 21.83 -1.67 -9.46
CA LEU A 443 21.75 -0.60 -8.46
C LEU A 443 23.14 -0.20 -7.96
N MET A 444 23.39 1.09 -7.80
CA MET A 444 24.52 1.59 -7.02
C MET A 444 24.04 2.07 -5.66
N GLU A 445 24.86 1.89 -4.62
CA GLU A 445 24.65 2.53 -3.33
C GLU A 445 24.51 4.05 -3.47
N LYS A 446 23.58 4.63 -2.70
CA LYS A 446 23.46 6.08 -2.67
C LYS A 446 24.69 6.69 -2.02
N SER A 447 25.30 7.63 -2.74
CA SER A 447 26.39 8.46 -2.23
C SER A 447 25.86 9.77 -1.69
N PHE A 448 26.51 10.33 -0.67
CA PHE A 448 26.10 11.60 -0.06
C PHE A 448 27.22 12.64 -0.16
N ALA A 449 26.84 13.89 -0.39
CA ALA A 449 27.83 14.96 -0.52
C ALA A 449 28.57 15.21 0.81
N TYR A 450 29.87 15.48 0.74
CA TYR A 450 30.64 15.89 1.90
C TYR A 450 30.39 17.37 2.23
N GLN A 451 29.46 17.64 3.14
CA GLN A 451 29.11 18.99 3.59
C GLN A 451 29.01 19.06 5.13
N PRO A 452 30.11 19.37 5.84
CA PRO A 452 30.06 19.57 7.28
C PRO A 452 29.34 20.89 7.62
N GLU A 453 28.38 20.85 8.54
CA GLU A 453 27.66 22.02 9.04
C GLU A 453 28.36 22.64 10.26
N GLU A 454 28.66 21.81 11.27
CA GLU A 454 29.24 22.24 12.53
C GLU A 454 30.33 21.26 12.95
N VAL A 455 31.54 21.76 13.14
CA VAL A 455 32.69 20.97 13.61
C VAL A 455 32.83 21.19 15.11
N ILE A 456 32.86 20.10 15.88
CA ILE A 456 32.89 20.11 17.34
C ILE A 456 34.30 19.79 17.84
N GLY A 457 34.71 20.49 18.90
CA GLY A 457 35.96 20.22 19.62
C GLY A 457 37.20 20.39 18.75
N ASP A 458 38.05 19.36 18.72
CA ASP A 458 39.34 19.36 18.02
C ASP A 458 39.22 19.03 16.51
N GLY A 459 37.99 18.90 15.98
CA GLY A 459 37.73 18.57 14.58
C GLY A 459 37.57 17.07 14.30
N ASN A 460 37.41 16.27 15.34
CA ASN A 460 37.17 14.83 15.29
C ASN A 460 35.67 14.47 15.24
N GLU A 461 34.79 15.41 15.55
CA GLU A 461 33.33 15.27 15.48
C GLU A 461 32.74 16.39 14.63
N ALA A 462 31.77 16.07 13.79
CA ALA A 462 31.05 17.09 13.04
C ALA A 462 29.62 16.64 12.70
N TRP A 463 28.71 17.61 12.70
CA TRP A 463 27.37 17.46 12.14
C TRP A 463 27.44 17.54 10.62
N PHE A 464 26.81 16.56 9.97
CA PHE A 464 26.65 16.49 8.53
C PHE A 464 25.18 16.44 8.18
N MET A 465 24.82 17.17 7.13
CA MET A 465 23.49 17.11 6.54
C MET A 465 23.46 16.02 5.48
N PHE A 466 22.51 15.10 5.60
CA PHE A 466 22.24 14.01 4.66
C PHE A 466 20.83 14.21 4.14
N ASP A 467 20.67 14.68 2.90
CA ASP A 467 19.34 14.94 2.34
C ASP A 467 19.03 14.00 1.16
N PRO A 468 18.09 13.04 1.32
CA PRO A 468 17.38 12.68 2.54
C PRO A 468 18.17 11.71 3.41
N LEU A 469 17.94 11.79 4.73
CA LEU A 469 18.61 10.92 5.69
C LEU A 469 18.15 9.47 5.50
N PRO A 470 19.07 8.52 5.30
CA PRO A 470 18.69 7.12 5.15
C PRO A 470 18.07 6.59 6.46
N PRO A 471 16.81 6.13 6.45
CA PRO A 471 16.16 5.59 7.65
C PRO A 471 16.76 4.24 8.11
N SER A 472 17.64 3.66 7.30
CA SER A 472 18.40 2.45 7.61
C SER A 472 19.64 2.71 8.46
N PHE A 473 20.05 3.96 8.65
CA PHE A 473 21.21 4.30 9.48
C PHE A 473 20.86 4.26 10.97
N HIS A 474 21.80 3.74 11.76
CA HIS A 474 21.70 3.61 13.21
C HIS A 474 22.98 4.12 13.88
N GLU A 475 22.90 4.44 15.17
CA GLU A 475 24.08 4.75 15.97
C GLU A 475 25.03 3.54 15.95
N GLY A 476 26.31 3.79 15.71
CA GLY A 476 27.34 2.75 15.55
C GLY A 476 27.62 2.32 14.11
N ASP A 477 26.78 2.68 13.13
CA ASP A 477 27.07 2.37 11.73
C ASP A 477 28.30 3.15 11.23
N SER A 478 29.07 2.55 10.33
CA SER A 478 30.32 3.13 9.79
C SER A 478 30.13 3.65 8.36
N LEU A 479 30.63 4.86 8.12
CA LEU A 479 30.66 5.51 6.82
C LEU A 479 32.10 5.71 6.36
N VAL A 480 32.35 5.55 5.06
CA VAL A 480 33.65 5.78 4.45
C VAL A 480 33.60 7.00 3.54
N LEU A 481 34.56 7.90 3.72
CA LEU A 481 34.74 9.05 2.85
C LEU A 481 35.61 8.64 1.66
N LEU A 482 35.06 8.72 0.46
CA LEU A 482 35.79 8.48 -0.77
C LEU A 482 36.19 9.79 -1.42
N GLN A 483 37.43 9.85 -1.92
CA GLN A 483 37.88 10.91 -2.80
C GLN A 483 37.81 10.43 -4.24
N TYR A 484 37.17 11.19 -5.13
CA TYR A 484 37.18 10.88 -6.55
C TYR A 484 38.22 11.69 -7.31
N GLU A 485 38.97 11.02 -8.20
CA GLU A 485 39.82 11.67 -9.19
C GLU A 485 39.18 11.59 -10.58
N VAL A 486 38.98 12.76 -11.21
CA VAL A 486 38.50 12.85 -12.59
C VAL A 486 39.70 12.82 -13.51
N ALA A 487 39.94 11.70 -14.20
CA ALA A 487 40.95 11.64 -15.25
C ALA A 487 40.62 12.65 -16.37
N GLN A 488 41.64 13.24 -17.00
CA GLN A 488 41.54 14.36 -17.98
C GLN A 488 40.59 14.14 -19.17
N ASN A 489 40.09 12.91 -19.38
CA ASN A 489 39.09 12.55 -20.38
C ASN A 489 37.64 12.37 -19.84
N ARG A 490 37.31 12.88 -18.64
CA ARG A 490 35.93 13.02 -18.09
C ARG A 490 35.09 11.73 -17.99
N ARG A 491 35.66 10.52 -18.05
CA ARG A 491 34.87 9.28 -18.17
C ARG A 491 35.26 8.12 -17.25
N ILE A 492 36.32 8.25 -16.44
CA ILE A 492 36.69 7.24 -15.44
C ILE A 492 36.74 7.95 -14.09
N ILE A 493 35.89 7.51 -13.17
CA ILE A 493 35.86 7.93 -11.78
C ILE A 493 36.53 6.81 -11.00
N THR A 494 37.64 7.11 -10.35
CA THR A 494 38.34 6.17 -9.47
C THR A 494 38.17 6.67 -8.05
N PHE A 495 37.69 5.81 -7.16
CA PHE A 495 37.47 6.12 -5.76
C PHE A 495 38.64 5.57 -4.95
N ALA A 496 39.32 6.46 -4.22
CA ALA A 496 40.27 6.05 -3.19
C ALA A 496 39.64 6.27 -1.81
N PRO A 497 39.64 5.28 -0.90
CA PRO A 497 39.19 5.49 0.47
C PRO A 497 40.11 6.47 1.16
N ALA A 498 39.53 7.58 1.62
CA ALA A 498 40.28 8.64 2.29
C ALA A 498 40.21 8.45 3.82
N PHE A 499 39.01 8.22 4.38
CA PHE A 499 38.76 8.15 5.83
C PHE A 499 37.55 7.27 6.18
N SER A 500 37.42 6.87 7.45
CA SER A 500 36.22 6.23 8.00
C SER A 500 35.71 6.97 9.23
N ALA A 501 34.39 7.02 9.42
CA ALA A 501 33.73 7.67 10.54
C ALA A 501 32.54 6.84 11.02
N VAL A 502 32.19 6.98 12.30
CA VAL A 502 31.08 6.26 12.93
C VAL A 502 29.96 7.22 13.29
N ILE A 503 28.72 6.81 13.10
CA ILE A 503 27.53 7.56 13.51
C ILE A 503 27.40 7.50 15.03
N THR A 504 27.33 8.66 15.68
CA THR A 504 27.19 8.77 17.14
C THR A 504 25.84 9.29 17.59
N GLU A 505 25.17 10.08 16.75
CA GLU A 505 23.83 10.61 17.02
C GLU A 505 23.09 10.83 15.69
N LEU A 506 21.78 10.61 15.68
CA LEU A 506 20.91 10.89 14.53
C LEU A 506 19.85 11.94 14.89
N ASP A 507 19.67 12.89 13.99
CA ASP A 507 18.52 13.80 13.98
C ASP A 507 17.72 13.61 12.68
N PRO A 508 16.75 12.68 12.68
CA PRO A 508 15.92 12.39 11.50
C PRO A 508 15.04 13.56 11.06
N LEU A 509 14.74 14.50 11.95
CA LEU A 509 13.86 15.61 11.63
C LEU A 509 14.59 16.67 10.79
N ASN A 510 15.84 16.95 11.14
CA ASN A 510 16.67 17.90 10.39
C ASN A 510 17.56 17.22 9.34
N ALA A 511 17.45 15.89 9.21
CA ALA A 511 18.24 15.07 8.30
C ALA A 511 19.75 15.21 8.57
N ARG A 512 20.14 15.18 9.86
CA ARG A 512 21.52 15.37 10.30
C ARG A 512 22.07 14.14 11.02
N LEU A 513 23.38 13.93 10.87
CA LEU A 513 24.14 12.90 11.57
C LEU A 513 25.35 13.52 12.25
N LEU A 514 25.61 13.12 13.49
CA LEU A 514 26.86 13.42 14.16
C LEU A 514 27.85 12.29 13.88
N LEU A 515 28.89 12.58 13.11
CA LEU A 515 29.94 11.62 12.77
C LEU A 515 31.18 11.86 13.62
N ARG A 516 31.81 10.77 14.06
CA ARG A 516 33.09 10.78 14.78
C ARG A 516 34.16 10.03 14.00
N CYS A 517 35.31 10.66 13.78
CA CYS A 517 36.49 10.04 13.19
C CYS A 517 37.18 9.05 14.15
N SER A 518 38.02 8.17 13.59
CA SER A 518 38.89 7.29 14.38
C SER A 518 39.91 8.10 15.21
N GLU A 519 40.41 7.52 16.31
CA GLU A 519 41.31 8.22 17.25
C GLU A 519 42.52 8.85 16.54
N GLY A 520 42.68 10.17 16.71
CA GLY A 520 43.81 10.94 16.15
C GLY A 520 43.58 11.51 14.74
N GLU A 521 42.42 11.25 14.14
CA GLU A 521 42.04 11.81 12.83
C GLU A 521 41.10 13.02 12.99
N THR A 522 41.19 13.96 12.04
CA THR A 522 40.30 15.13 11.94
C THR A 522 39.71 15.22 10.55
N PHE A 523 38.47 15.69 10.45
CA PHE A 523 37.78 15.82 9.16
C PHE A 523 38.56 16.73 8.18
N PRO A 524 38.73 16.30 6.91
CA PRO A 524 39.41 17.12 5.90
C PRO A 524 38.62 18.38 5.56
N LEU A 525 39.29 19.39 5.00
CA LEU A 525 38.62 20.60 4.54
C LEU A 525 37.57 20.28 3.46
N PRO A 526 36.42 20.99 3.46
CA PRO A 526 35.36 20.77 2.47
C PRO A 526 35.91 20.89 1.04
N SER A 527 35.75 19.81 0.28
CA SER A 527 36.09 19.78 -1.15
C SER A 527 34.99 19.02 -1.87
N PRO A 528 34.56 19.49 -3.06
CA PRO A 528 33.53 18.82 -3.84
C PRO A 528 33.95 17.41 -4.29
N ASN A 529 35.24 17.07 -4.19
CA ASN A 529 35.78 15.77 -4.60
C ASN A 529 35.56 14.66 -3.57
N PHE A 530 34.93 14.96 -2.43
CA PHE A 530 34.64 13.99 -1.38
C PHE A 530 33.16 13.63 -1.34
N VAL A 531 32.90 12.34 -1.18
CA VAL A 531 31.56 11.77 -1.04
C VAL A 531 31.54 10.71 0.05
N TRP A 532 30.48 10.72 0.84
CA TRP A 532 30.20 9.71 1.84
C TRP A 532 29.57 8.48 1.19
N PHE A 533 30.08 7.32 1.57
CA PHE A 533 29.50 6.02 1.24
C PHE A 533 29.23 5.21 2.50
N PRO A 534 28.06 4.55 2.59
CA PRO A 534 27.84 3.56 3.63
C PRO A 534 28.81 2.39 3.50
N HIS A 535 29.43 2.00 4.61
CA HIS A 535 30.33 0.85 4.66
C HIS A 535 29.68 -0.27 5.45
N ASP A 536 29.69 -1.48 4.89
CA ASP A 536 29.23 -2.72 5.55
C ASP A 536 27.73 -2.75 5.95
N LEU A 537 26.88 -1.99 5.26
CA LEU A 537 25.42 -2.10 5.43
C LEU A 537 24.88 -3.32 4.68
N THR A 538 24.95 -4.48 5.33
CA THR A 538 24.46 -5.79 4.83
C THR A 538 22.96 -6.01 5.03
N ARG A 539 22.26 -5.08 5.70
CA ARG A 539 20.84 -5.23 6.02
C ARG A 539 19.99 -5.20 4.75
N ASP A 540 19.04 -6.14 4.66
CA ASP A 540 18.03 -6.13 3.60
C ASP A 540 17.11 -4.91 3.78
N ARG A 541 16.91 -4.21 2.65
CA ARG A 541 16.14 -2.97 2.55
C ARG A 541 14.94 -3.10 1.64
N PHE A 542 14.78 -4.22 0.93
CA PHE A 542 13.75 -4.36 -0.09
C PHE A 542 12.65 -5.33 0.33
N SER A 543 12.99 -6.45 0.97
CA SER A 543 11.98 -7.43 1.38
C SER A 543 11.07 -6.85 2.46
N PHE A 544 9.76 -7.00 2.24
CA PHE A 544 8.70 -6.61 3.16
C PHE A 544 8.88 -5.21 3.76
N THR A 545 9.47 -4.29 3.01
CA THR A 545 9.75 -2.93 3.49
C THR A 545 8.98 -1.91 2.68
N VAL A 546 8.32 -0.99 3.38
CA VAL A 546 7.63 0.15 2.78
C VAL A 546 8.18 1.45 3.35
N SER A 547 8.27 2.47 2.50
CA SER A 547 8.58 3.83 2.91
C SER A 547 7.32 4.66 2.98
N LEU A 548 7.08 5.28 4.13
CA LEU A 548 6.06 6.31 4.33
C LEU A 548 6.76 7.67 4.37
N VAL A 549 6.41 8.53 3.42
CA VAL A 549 7.03 9.86 3.29
C VAL A 549 6.04 10.94 3.69
N PHE A 550 6.40 11.71 4.70
CA PHE A 550 5.60 12.78 5.27
C PHE A 550 6.23 14.15 5.01
N ASN A 551 5.38 15.16 4.88
CA ASN A 551 5.83 16.55 4.84
C ASN A 551 6.09 17.05 6.27
N ARG A 552 7.37 17.26 6.57
CA ARG A 552 7.85 17.75 7.87
C ARG A 552 7.28 19.12 8.21
N ASP A 553 7.25 20.02 7.24
CA ASP A 553 6.90 21.42 7.48
C ASP A 553 5.39 21.56 7.78
N VAL A 554 4.56 20.67 7.21
CA VAL A 554 3.13 20.58 7.53
C VAL A 554 2.90 20.02 8.93
N ILE A 555 3.55 18.92 9.30
CA ILE A 555 3.29 18.24 10.58
C ILE A 555 3.91 18.98 11.77
N PHE A 556 5.09 19.57 11.58
CA PHE A 556 5.87 20.22 12.64
C PHE A 556 5.95 21.75 12.50
N GLY A 557 5.12 22.35 11.65
CA GLY A 557 5.11 23.80 11.40
C GLY A 557 4.66 24.66 12.58
N SER A 558 3.97 24.07 13.58
CA SER A 558 3.61 24.76 14.83
C SER A 558 4.70 24.60 15.89
N GLU A 559 5.17 25.71 16.45
CA GLU A 559 6.15 25.73 17.54
C GLU A 559 5.64 25.10 18.85
N SER A 560 4.32 24.92 19.00
CA SER A 560 3.71 24.43 20.23
C SER A 560 3.73 22.90 20.41
N LEU A 561 4.12 22.14 19.38
CA LEU A 561 4.09 20.68 19.39
C LEU A 561 5.42 20.09 19.85
N ASP A 562 5.37 19.17 20.82
CA ASP A 562 6.52 18.31 21.14
C ASP A 562 6.77 17.31 20.01
N LYS A 563 7.76 17.64 19.19
CA LYS A 563 8.19 16.88 17.99
C LYS A 563 8.46 15.40 18.30
N ASN A 564 9.11 15.09 19.42
CA ASN A 564 9.45 13.72 19.78
C ASN A 564 8.22 12.89 20.18
N THR A 565 7.23 13.53 20.80
CA THR A 565 5.96 12.87 21.12
C THR A 565 5.13 12.63 19.87
N VAL A 566 5.09 13.57 18.93
CA VAL A 566 4.42 13.39 17.63
C VAL A 566 5.08 12.26 16.82
N ILE A 567 6.42 12.23 16.71
CA ILE A 567 7.14 11.17 15.98
C ILE A 567 6.83 9.78 16.55
N ARG A 568 6.88 9.64 17.88
CA ARG A 568 6.56 8.36 18.55
C ARG A 568 5.12 7.94 18.32
N TRP A 569 4.18 8.87 18.39
CA TRP A 569 2.78 8.60 18.12
C TRP A 569 2.51 8.22 16.66
N VAL A 570 3.10 8.93 15.68
CA VAL A 570 2.98 8.56 14.26
C VAL A 570 3.51 7.16 14.02
N ARG A 571 4.67 6.83 14.58
CA ARG A 571 5.24 5.47 14.49
C ARG A 571 4.30 4.42 15.08
N GLN A 572 3.77 4.66 16.29
CA GLN A 572 2.81 3.76 16.90
C GLN A 572 1.58 3.53 16.01
N VAL A 573 1.02 4.58 15.42
CA VAL A 573 -0.14 4.47 14.52
C VAL A 573 0.19 3.65 13.27
N VAL A 574 1.36 3.87 12.68
CA VAL A 574 1.82 3.10 11.51
C VAL A 574 2.01 1.63 11.88
N ASP A 575 2.66 1.33 13.00
CA ASP A 575 2.90 -0.04 13.46
C ASP A 575 1.60 -0.79 13.81
N GLU A 576 0.58 -0.08 14.31
CA GLU A 576 -0.75 -0.65 14.59
C GLU A 576 -1.57 -0.96 13.32
N GLU A 577 -1.39 -0.20 12.25
CA GLU A 577 -2.19 -0.31 11.02
C GLU A 577 -1.55 -1.19 9.93
N MET A 578 -0.24 -1.45 10.06
CA MET A 578 0.53 -2.26 9.11
C MET A 578 0.67 -3.71 9.61
N PRO A 579 0.68 -4.71 8.71
CA PRO A 579 0.91 -6.10 9.09
C PRO A 579 2.26 -6.29 9.78
N CYS A 580 2.32 -7.20 10.76
CA CYS A 580 3.53 -7.44 11.57
C CYS A 580 4.78 -7.87 10.79
N HIS A 581 4.60 -8.46 9.60
CA HIS A 581 5.71 -8.87 8.73
C HIS A 581 6.22 -7.74 7.84
N ILE A 582 5.52 -6.58 7.77
CA ILE A 582 5.92 -5.43 6.97
C ILE A 582 6.67 -4.42 7.85
N ARG A 583 7.90 -4.12 7.46
CA ARG A 583 8.70 -3.05 8.07
C ARG A 583 8.36 -1.71 7.43
N CYS A 584 8.11 -0.71 8.26
CA CYS A 584 7.81 0.65 7.81
C CYS A 584 8.96 1.60 8.10
N TRP A 585 9.43 2.30 7.07
CA TRP A 585 10.41 3.38 7.18
C TRP A 585 9.72 4.72 7.07
N LEU A 586 9.98 5.59 8.05
CA LEU A 586 9.38 6.92 8.09
C LEU A 586 10.40 7.93 7.55
N HIS A 587 9.99 8.71 6.56
CA HIS A 587 10.77 9.79 5.99
C HIS A 587 10.08 11.12 6.24
N TRP A 588 10.87 12.14 6.63
CA TRP A 588 10.38 13.48 6.95
C TRP A 588 11.00 14.48 5.98
N PHE A 589 10.32 14.75 4.87
CA PHE A 589 10.83 15.63 3.83
C PHE A 589 10.45 17.07 4.09
N ASN A 590 11.32 18.00 3.67
CA ASN A 590 10.91 19.41 3.53
C ASN A 590 9.85 19.53 2.41
N MET A 591 9.19 20.70 2.33
CA MET A 591 8.14 20.93 1.34
C MET A 591 8.60 20.81 -0.12
N GLU A 592 9.85 21.14 -0.43
CA GLU A 592 10.38 21.08 -1.81
C GLU A 592 10.57 19.64 -2.27
N ASP A 593 11.30 18.83 -1.48
CA ASP A 593 11.53 17.41 -1.78
C ASP A 593 10.23 16.61 -1.73
N PHE A 594 9.32 16.95 -0.82
CA PHE A 594 8.02 16.31 -0.74
C PHE A 594 7.18 16.53 -2.01
N ARG A 595 7.20 17.75 -2.57
CA ARG A 595 6.51 18.05 -3.83
C ARG A 595 7.18 17.36 -5.02
N TYR A 596 8.50 17.37 -5.06
CA TYR A 596 9.25 16.68 -6.10
C TYR A 596 8.97 15.16 -6.08
N LEU A 597 8.95 14.54 -4.89
CA LEU A 597 8.54 13.15 -4.73
C LEU A 597 7.10 12.93 -5.23
N GLY A 598 6.15 13.80 -4.88
CA GLY A 598 4.77 13.71 -5.35
C GLY A 598 4.62 13.75 -6.87
N ASP A 599 5.40 14.60 -7.54
CA ASP A 599 5.44 14.68 -9.00
C ASP A 599 6.02 13.39 -9.62
N ILE A 600 7.11 12.85 -9.07
CA ILE A 600 7.71 11.59 -9.58
C ILE A 600 6.79 10.39 -9.30
N TRP A 601 6.25 10.29 -8.09
CA TRP A 601 5.41 9.17 -7.66
C TRP A 601 4.10 9.11 -8.44
N SER A 602 3.45 10.27 -8.67
CA SER A 602 2.19 10.32 -9.43
C SER A 602 2.36 9.87 -10.89
N ARG A 603 3.46 10.27 -11.54
CA ARG A 603 3.82 9.81 -12.89
C ARG A 603 4.17 8.33 -12.90
N TRP A 604 4.94 7.86 -11.92
CA TRP A 604 5.30 6.45 -11.78
C TRP A 604 4.07 5.56 -11.61
N GLN A 605 3.13 5.93 -10.73
CA GLN A 605 1.86 5.21 -10.56
C GLN A 605 1.01 5.19 -11.83
N ASN A 606 0.81 6.34 -12.48
CA ASN A 606 -0.03 6.44 -13.68
C ASN A 606 0.56 5.75 -14.91
N ASN A 607 1.88 5.58 -14.97
CA ASN A 607 2.56 4.85 -16.03
C ASN A 607 2.56 3.32 -15.81
N GLY A 608 1.96 2.83 -14.72
CA GLY A 608 1.90 1.42 -14.38
C GLY A 608 3.17 0.89 -13.71
N GLU A 609 3.81 1.72 -12.89
CA GLU A 609 5.01 1.41 -12.11
C GLU A 609 6.22 1.03 -12.99
N PRO A 610 6.64 1.89 -13.94
CA PRO A 610 7.78 1.57 -14.80
C PRO A 610 9.07 1.49 -13.99
N HIS A 611 9.87 0.45 -14.23
CA HIS A 611 11.19 0.25 -13.62
C HIS A 611 12.32 1.08 -14.29
N GLY A 612 11.96 2.19 -14.95
CA GLY A 612 12.88 3.08 -15.67
C GLY A 612 13.40 4.26 -14.81
N ASP A 613 13.68 5.41 -15.43
CA ASP A 613 14.30 6.57 -14.76
C ASP A 613 13.47 7.08 -13.56
N LEU A 614 12.14 6.92 -13.59
CA LEU A 614 11.26 7.30 -12.47
C LEU A 614 11.48 6.41 -11.25
N ALA A 615 11.64 5.09 -11.42
CA ALA A 615 11.92 4.18 -10.31
C ALA A 615 13.29 4.49 -9.68
N TYR A 616 14.31 4.78 -10.48
CA TYR A 616 15.63 5.19 -9.95
C TYR A 616 15.59 6.56 -9.24
N GLN A 617 14.77 7.50 -9.70
CA GLN A 617 14.54 8.74 -8.98
C GLN A 617 13.90 8.48 -7.61
N LEU A 618 12.90 7.59 -7.53
CA LEU A 618 12.31 7.17 -6.25
C LEU A 618 13.33 6.45 -5.36
N LEU A 619 14.12 5.53 -5.92
CA LEU A 619 15.19 4.83 -5.19
C LEU A 619 16.20 5.82 -4.59
N SER A 620 16.60 6.85 -5.34
CA SER A 620 17.51 7.87 -4.83
C SER A 620 16.82 8.72 -3.76
N LEU A 621 15.60 9.21 -4.02
CA LEU A 621 14.84 10.01 -3.06
C LEU A 621 14.57 9.24 -1.76
N LEU A 622 14.42 7.92 -1.78
CA LEU A 622 14.22 7.13 -0.55
C LEU A 622 15.54 6.66 0.08
N SER A 623 16.68 7.10 -0.44
CA SER A 623 18.02 6.68 -0.03
C SER A 623 18.23 5.16 -0.06
N LEU A 624 17.60 4.50 -1.04
CA LEU A 624 17.69 3.05 -1.30
C LEU A 624 18.84 2.73 -2.25
N GLY A 625 19.09 3.62 -3.23
CA GLY A 625 20.18 3.49 -4.18
C GLY A 625 20.03 4.44 -5.36
N GLU A 626 20.97 4.39 -6.30
CA GLU A 626 21.05 5.27 -7.45
C GLU A 626 21.35 4.48 -8.72
N LEU A 627 21.11 5.11 -9.86
CA LEU A 627 21.46 4.54 -11.15
C LEU A 627 22.97 4.31 -11.23
N PRO A 628 23.45 3.10 -11.56
CA PRO A 628 24.87 2.83 -11.64
C PRO A 628 25.55 3.69 -12.72
N PRO A 629 26.74 4.26 -12.44
CA PRO A 629 27.48 5.04 -13.41
C PRO A 629 27.91 4.17 -14.59
N ARG A 630 28.17 4.79 -15.74
CA ARG A 630 28.55 4.12 -17.01
C ARG A 630 29.88 3.34 -16.96
N ALA A 631 30.56 3.29 -15.81
CA ALA A 631 31.78 2.52 -15.57
C ALA A 631 31.71 1.86 -14.18
N GLY A 632 32.05 0.57 -14.09
CA GLY A 632 32.03 -0.19 -12.83
C GLY A 632 32.99 0.37 -11.77
N GLY A 633 32.63 0.20 -10.49
CA GLY A 633 33.37 0.73 -9.34
C GLY A 633 32.82 0.23 -7.99
N LEU A 634 33.37 0.75 -6.88
CA LEU A 634 32.93 0.45 -5.51
C LEU A 634 31.46 0.86 -5.30
N GLY A 635 30.67 0.00 -4.64
CA GLY A 635 29.26 0.27 -4.34
C GLY A 635 28.26 -0.04 -5.46
N VAL A 636 28.71 -0.57 -6.60
CA VAL A 636 27.83 -1.06 -7.68
C VAL A 636 27.45 -2.51 -7.42
N MET A 637 26.15 -2.80 -7.40
CA MET A 637 25.59 -4.13 -7.19
C MET A 637 25.18 -4.76 -8.54
N HIS A 638 25.54 -6.03 -8.73
CA HIS A 638 25.09 -6.87 -9.84
C HIS A 638 24.36 -8.10 -9.33
N VAL A 639 23.56 -8.72 -10.19
CA VAL A 639 22.88 -9.98 -9.87
C VAL A 639 23.91 -11.11 -9.86
N ALA A 640 23.96 -11.87 -8.76
CA ALA A 640 24.92 -12.94 -8.59
C ALA A 640 24.77 -14.00 -9.68
N THR A 641 25.88 -14.36 -10.33
CA THR A 641 25.92 -15.49 -11.27
C THR A 641 26.01 -16.83 -10.54
N ALA A 642 25.61 -17.92 -11.20
CA ALA A 642 25.77 -19.28 -10.67
C ALA A 642 27.21 -19.59 -10.21
N THR A 643 28.22 -19.12 -10.96
CA THR A 643 29.65 -19.30 -10.61
C THR A 643 30.10 -18.48 -9.40
N GLU A 644 29.53 -17.28 -9.21
CA GLU A 644 29.80 -16.47 -8.02
C GLU A 644 29.15 -17.09 -6.78
N LEU A 645 27.93 -17.61 -6.93
CA LEU A 645 27.26 -18.38 -5.88
C LEU A 645 28.10 -19.58 -5.41
N ASP A 646 28.70 -20.33 -6.35
CA ASP A 646 29.61 -21.44 -6.04
C ASP A 646 30.92 -20.97 -5.36
N THR A 647 31.40 -19.76 -5.65
CA THR A 647 32.60 -19.18 -5.04
C THR A 647 32.35 -18.77 -3.58
N TYR A 648 31.14 -18.30 -3.28
CA TYR A 648 30.73 -17.95 -1.92
C TYR A 648 30.25 -19.14 -1.09
N ALA A 649 30.13 -20.32 -1.70
CA ALA A 649 29.81 -21.59 -1.06
C ALA A 649 31.02 -22.26 -0.36
N ASP A 650 32.24 -21.77 -0.61
CA ASP A 650 33.46 -22.40 -0.10
C ASP A 650 33.68 -22.07 1.39
N VAL A 651 33.79 -23.12 2.20
CA VAL A 651 33.65 -23.16 3.67
C VAL A 651 34.68 -22.29 4.41
N ASP A 652 35.75 -21.92 3.72
CA ASP A 652 36.88 -21.19 4.30
C ASP A 652 36.67 -19.66 4.38
N PHE A 653 35.66 -19.10 3.68
CA PHE A 653 35.52 -17.64 3.59
C PHE A 653 34.36 -17.03 4.38
N TYR A 654 33.15 -17.61 4.47
CA TYR A 654 32.10 -17.25 5.45
C TYR A 654 30.95 -18.30 5.39
N TRP A 655 30.40 -18.69 6.55
CA TRP A 655 29.09 -19.37 6.82
C TRP A 655 29.00 -20.88 7.16
N GLN A 656 27.97 -21.20 7.98
CA GLN A 656 27.46 -22.54 8.35
C GLN A 656 26.54 -23.11 7.24
N GLU A 657 26.39 -24.44 7.15
CA GLU A 657 25.61 -25.18 6.14
C GLU A 657 24.17 -24.66 5.95
N SER A 658 23.53 -24.15 7.01
CA SER A 658 22.18 -23.57 6.98
C SER A 658 22.07 -22.28 6.16
N SER A 659 23.05 -21.39 6.23
CA SER A 659 23.05 -20.14 5.46
C SER A 659 23.28 -20.39 3.97
N TYR A 660 24.04 -21.44 3.62
CA TYR A 660 24.25 -21.85 2.24
C TYR A 660 22.96 -22.37 1.60
N GLU A 661 22.23 -23.24 2.30
CA GLU A 661 20.94 -23.74 1.83
C GLU A 661 19.89 -22.63 1.72
N ARG A 662 19.91 -21.63 2.62
CA ARG A 662 19.07 -20.42 2.48
C ARG A 662 19.45 -19.60 1.23
N MET A 663 20.74 -19.38 0.96
CA MET A 663 21.18 -18.66 -0.24
C MET A 663 20.74 -19.34 -1.54
N LYS A 664 20.78 -20.69 -1.59
CA LYS A 664 20.31 -21.46 -2.75
C LYS A 664 18.81 -21.34 -2.98
N ASN A 665 18.06 -21.12 -1.91
CA ASN A 665 16.62 -20.92 -1.93
C ASN A 665 16.20 -19.45 -2.11
N ALA A 666 17.13 -18.50 -2.20
CA ALA A 666 16.79 -17.11 -2.48
C ALA A 666 16.17 -16.91 -3.87
N ASP A 667 15.22 -15.98 -4.00
CA ASP A 667 14.71 -15.60 -5.33
C ASP A 667 15.67 -14.66 -6.09
N VAL A 668 16.38 -13.75 -5.40
CA VAL A 668 17.42 -12.90 -5.98
C VAL A 668 18.54 -12.61 -4.97
N LEU A 669 19.79 -12.74 -5.42
CA LEU A 669 21.01 -12.38 -4.68
C LEU A 669 21.79 -11.32 -5.45
N PHE A 670 22.24 -10.28 -4.76
CA PHE A 670 23.08 -9.22 -5.33
C PHE A 670 24.46 -9.20 -4.68
N THR A 671 25.51 -8.97 -5.47
CA THR A 671 26.92 -8.92 -5.04
C THR A 671 27.60 -7.69 -5.64
N PRO A 672 28.74 -7.20 -5.11
CA PRO A 672 29.47 -6.08 -5.69
C PRO A 672 30.15 -6.44 -7.02
N ALA A 673 30.10 -5.52 -8.00
CA ALA A 673 30.61 -5.73 -9.35
C ALA A 673 32.13 -5.59 -9.51
N SER A 674 32.87 -5.22 -8.46
CA SER A 674 34.33 -5.11 -8.48
C SER A 674 34.96 -6.20 -7.62
N GLY A 675 35.99 -6.88 -8.14
CA GLY A 675 36.71 -7.98 -7.49
C GLY A 675 37.54 -7.57 -6.26
N THR A 676 37.06 -6.62 -5.46
CA THR A 676 37.57 -6.35 -4.13
C THR A 676 37.30 -7.56 -3.24
N ALA A 677 38.39 -8.18 -2.80
CA ALA A 677 38.38 -9.39 -1.98
C ALA A 677 37.65 -9.21 -0.64
N ALA A 678 36.94 -10.28 -0.27
CA ALA A 678 36.49 -10.69 1.06
C ALA A 678 35.80 -9.64 1.95
N GLY A 679 34.46 -9.70 2.01
CA GLY A 679 33.65 -9.10 3.07
C GLY A 679 32.58 -8.08 2.62
N LEU A 680 32.48 -7.76 1.33
CA LEU A 680 31.59 -6.69 0.86
C LEU A 680 30.26 -7.24 0.29
N ALA A 681 29.19 -6.95 1.04
CA ALA A 681 27.77 -6.88 0.70
C ALA A 681 27.18 -7.88 -0.32
N ILE A 682 26.94 -9.12 0.10
CA ILE A 682 25.89 -9.95 -0.52
C ILE A 682 24.55 -9.49 0.05
N ARG A 683 23.58 -9.15 -0.81
CA ARG A 683 22.21 -8.83 -0.39
C ARG A 683 21.24 -9.91 -0.85
N HIS A 684 20.52 -10.45 0.13
CA HIS A 684 19.53 -11.49 -0.02
C HIS A 684 18.13 -10.89 0.00
N ILE A 685 17.31 -11.24 -0.99
CA ILE A 685 15.87 -11.02 -0.89
C ILE A 685 15.21 -12.33 -0.46
N ALA A 686 14.59 -12.32 0.71
CA ALA A 686 13.95 -13.48 1.32
C ALA A 686 12.55 -13.76 0.74
N ARG A 687 12.22 -15.06 0.63
CA ARG A 687 10.89 -15.54 0.23
C ARG A 687 9.88 -15.43 1.38
N PRO A 688 8.58 -15.30 1.08
CA PRO A 688 7.52 -15.45 2.09
C PRO A 688 7.54 -16.79 2.83
N ALA A 689 8.03 -17.88 2.21
CA ALA A 689 8.14 -19.19 2.85
C ALA A 689 9.33 -19.30 3.82
N GLU A 690 10.33 -18.43 3.70
CA GLU A 690 11.52 -18.42 4.59
C GLU A 690 11.23 -17.75 5.94
N LEU A 691 10.06 -17.11 6.07
CA LEU A 691 9.60 -16.45 7.30
C LEU A 691 9.43 -17.39 8.50
N GLU A 692 9.16 -18.68 8.27
CA GLU A 692 9.01 -19.65 9.36
C GLU A 692 10.36 -19.86 10.10
N GLU A 693 11.50 -19.78 9.42
CA GLU A 693 12.83 -19.95 10.04
C GLU A 693 13.36 -18.68 10.72
N PHE A 694 13.02 -17.48 10.24
CA PHE A 694 13.43 -16.22 10.86
C PHE A 694 12.64 -15.87 12.13
N SER A 695 11.65 -16.69 12.48
CA SER A 695 10.85 -16.51 13.69
C SER A 695 11.50 -17.09 14.95
N ASP A 696 12.58 -17.88 14.85
CA ASP A 696 13.04 -18.71 15.98
C ASP A 696 14.54 -18.67 16.33
N GLU A 697 15.44 -18.00 15.61
CA GLU A 697 16.86 -17.95 16.01
C GLU A 697 17.45 -16.52 15.95
N ASP A 698 17.76 -15.99 17.14
CA ASP A 698 18.57 -14.81 17.42
C ASP A 698 18.10 -13.48 16.82
N ALA A 699 16.86 -13.10 17.13
CA ALA A 699 16.53 -11.69 17.26
C ALA A 699 17.31 -11.11 18.47
N ASN A 700 18.53 -10.64 18.21
CA ASN A 700 19.30 -9.78 19.10
C ASN A 700 18.57 -8.44 19.24
N TRP A 701 17.50 -8.45 20.03
CA TRP A 701 16.91 -7.29 20.66
C TRP A 701 17.92 -6.81 21.71
N HIS A 702 18.44 -5.59 21.55
CA HIS A 702 19.37 -4.99 22.47
C HIS A 702 18.95 -5.18 23.95
N GLU A 703 19.89 -5.70 24.74
CA GLU A 703 19.89 -6.01 26.19
C GLU A 703 19.61 -4.83 27.15
N ALA A 704 18.87 -3.80 26.74
CA ALA A 704 18.56 -2.63 27.57
C ALA A 704 17.14 -2.61 28.18
N TYR A 705 16.33 -3.67 27.99
CA TYR A 705 14.93 -3.69 28.47
C TYR A 705 14.56 -4.83 29.43
N GLU A 706 15.53 -5.62 29.93
CA GLU A 706 15.22 -6.63 30.97
C GLU A 706 14.95 -6.01 32.35
N ASP A 707 15.63 -4.92 32.70
CA ASP A 707 15.44 -4.26 34.00
C ASP A 707 14.10 -3.51 34.11
N ASP A 708 13.54 -3.03 32.99
CA ASP A 708 12.24 -2.35 32.97
C ASP A 708 11.06 -3.33 32.84
N LEU A 709 11.25 -4.51 32.21
CA LEU A 709 10.23 -5.57 32.18
C LEU A 709 10.08 -6.29 33.53
N ILE A 710 11.12 -6.37 34.35
CA ILE A 710 11.03 -6.87 35.73
C ILE A 710 10.32 -5.84 36.64
N ARG A 711 10.50 -4.53 36.42
CA ARG A 711 9.72 -3.49 37.11
C ARG A 711 8.25 -3.48 36.70
N TYR A 712 7.94 -3.76 35.43
CA TYR A 712 6.55 -3.84 34.96
C TYR A 712 5.83 -5.15 35.34
N LYS A 713 6.53 -6.29 35.42
CA LYS A 713 5.95 -7.57 35.89
C LYS A 713 5.63 -7.59 37.38
N ILE A 714 6.35 -6.83 38.22
CA ILE A 714 6.06 -6.76 39.67
C ILE A 714 4.82 -5.90 39.98
N HIS A 715 4.43 -4.96 39.10
CA HIS A 715 3.22 -4.13 39.30
C HIS A 715 1.93 -4.78 38.78
N TYR A 716 2.00 -5.71 37.81
CA TYR A 716 0.81 -6.34 37.23
C TYR A 716 0.43 -7.70 37.84
N ILE A 717 1.34 -8.35 38.59
CA ILE A 717 1.06 -9.63 39.28
C ILE A 717 0.50 -9.43 40.71
N THR A 718 0.64 -8.25 41.31
CA THR A 718 0.06 -7.94 42.65
C THR A 718 -1.36 -7.37 42.61
N LYS A 719 -1.91 -7.05 41.42
CA LYS A 719 -3.27 -6.50 41.29
C LYS A 719 -4.32 -7.51 40.78
N SER A 720 -3.91 -8.64 40.20
CA SER A 720 -4.84 -9.70 39.74
C SER A 720 -5.04 -10.85 40.75
N GLN A 721 -4.24 -10.92 41.84
CA GLN A 721 -4.43 -11.90 42.93
C GLN A 721 -5.04 -11.32 44.22
N SER A 722 -5.37 -10.03 44.25
CA SER A 722 -6.06 -9.40 45.40
C SER A 722 -7.57 -9.20 45.20
N ASN A 723 -8.11 -9.47 44.00
CA ASN A 723 -9.55 -9.33 43.69
C ASN A 723 -10.32 -10.65 43.56
N SER A 724 -9.68 -11.81 43.78
CA SER A 724 -10.36 -13.12 43.82
C SER A 724 -10.42 -13.76 45.21
N ALA A 725 -9.90 -13.10 46.26
CA ALA A 725 -9.92 -13.59 47.65
C ALA A 725 -10.82 -12.76 48.60
N LEU A 726 -11.52 -11.73 48.12
CA LEU A 726 -12.42 -10.88 48.93
C LEU A 726 -13.92 -11.11 48.63
N LEU A 727 -14.26 -12.19 47.92
CA LEU A 727 -15.63 -12.59 47.59
C LEU A 727 -16.08 -13.88 48.28
N HIS A 728 -15.31 -14.39 49.27
CA HIS A 728 -15.70 -15.61 49.99
C HIS A 728 -15.55 -15.62 51.53
N ASP A 729 -15.10 -14.54 52.17
CA ASP A 729 -15.14 -14.40 53.63
C ASP A 729 -15.77 -13.04 54.01
N GLU A 730 -16.70 -13.07 54.97
CA GLU A 730 -17.35 -11.92 55.64
C GLU A 730 -18.61 -11.32 55.02
N GLN A 731 -19.46 -12.19 54.45
CA GLN A 731 -20.92 -12.03 54.54
C GLN A 731 -21.51 -12.64 55.83
N GLU A 732 -20.70 -12.88 56.88
CA GLU A 732 -21.16 -13.55 58.11
C GLU A 732 -20.85 -12.89 59.46
N HIS A 733 -20.13 -11.75 59.60
CA HIS A 733 -20.00 -11.06 60.90
C HIS A 733 -19.99 -9.52 60.80
N ASN A 734 -21.05 -8.90 61.35
CA ASN A 734 -21.28 -7.48 61.70
C ASN A 734 -21.98 -6.64 60.60
N ASP A 735 -23.28 -6.30 60.63
CA ASP A 735 -24.22 -6.06 61.73
C ASP A 735 -23.64 -5.32 62.95
N GLU A 736 -24.03 -4.05 63.04
CA GLU A 736 -24.34 -3.39 64.31
C GLU A 736 -23.19 -3.15 65.30
N ASN A 737 -22.32 -2.17 64.99
CA ASN A 737 -22.03 -1.07 65.92
C ASN A 737 -21.36 0.13 65.21
N ASN A 738 -22.07 1.26 65.25
CA ASN A 738 -21.79 2.63 64.77
C ASN A 738 -22.06 2.96 63.30
#